data_AF-A0AAW2ZM40-F1
#
_entry.id   AF-A0AAW2ZM40-F1
#
_cell.length_a   1.000
_cell.length_b   1.000
_cell.length_c   1.000
_cell.angle_alpha   90.00
_cell.angle_beta   90.00
_cell.angle_gamma   90.00
#
_symmetry.space_group_name_H-M   'P 1'
#
loop_
_entity.id
_entity.type
_entity.pdbx_description
1 polymer ?
#
loop_
_entity_poly.entity_id
_entity_poly.type
_entity_poly.pdbx_seq_one_letter_code
_entity_poly.pdbx_strand_id
1 'polypeptide(L)'
;MSSYKMKAQITLPLARVTNTLEFTNTNQKTLAGEFIFPLPEEATLVGYALDVDGVLIDAVPIEKEKAKAVFEDEVRSHGAGVSIVQQVANSNAFKTSIYPLHHNTKRTVQVTYTIPVTCTTNSSEVQLPLLYAQGASVSAQVEWNYADPQKDLSVELVKPDNQSAAVQSEPIIDGSKKTIVISEEILTNVNSLLIRSNETQQDNQVTVEGEYFCARMKVEKPQVEKEGPSKVQIVYDTSYSRRDQLASDSDLLKKILEKKSCSEFVLSTFSITPQASQTFANVSSLMSALSKIIFDGATNLDNLESILDDSCDYCIVFTDGQHTLGRDVSPSDTYSVPMYILSTSTKSNSQLLSHIATKSGGAYFNATTPRHHDAIISQIAQPILYFLTADYEQEEFEQVYPNEPVPVDKNGYFCLYGKVKNITSGQITCMFKYGSQSIPIIQVDFPKIESNKKIDPKDNITAQLWAKQKMNSLSAFPQLFSDEMKQLSFEWKISSPNTSLIVLSTLEQYLKHKIKPNQQLSFAKEYDRKVNQQQLDVQKEQDQKIERVLEMWKSRVQWYQTDFAQKIQQEKERIQKEKEKAKEEEKRKKSQQSSSSQQDDIMTCSMPRMRMAAPSGCAPMAMRSSMAMCAPRSESLLMESACDLSLPPPPPSSSQALSASVPPPGNNAALSTSASVPPPGNNAAPSTSATIKVNQWTSQEPYMDKIKNSQDPYRTYLELRRELSNSPAFFLDVADYFLTQSTPSSSPVGLNILTNLLELELDSEQLYRIVAYRLDQERQFEWADYLFTKVLSMRPDEPQSYRDLALVKEKMNQLEQAADLLNQVIYKKWDSRFDEIEVTAIIELNHVLFKNKSLPICNEGFRQQMDLDLRISMAWDTNDTDVDLHVEEVTELGQQASYSNRNTMIGGHVSRDFRQGYGPEEYMLRVAPKGSYKVAANYFSNHQQSLHGGTTVLLTFFTNYMRPNEKSETITVRLVTTANRLPVCTIDV
;
A
#
# COMPACT_ATOMS: atom_id res chain seq x y z
N MET A 1 16.53 7.50 18.88
CA MET A 1 15.81 8.46 19.75
C MET A 1 16.73 8.83 20.90
N SER A 2 16.85 10.11 21.27
CA SER A 2 17.74 10.58 22.35
C SER A 2 17.00 10.92 23.64
N SER A 3 15.78 11.46 23.56
CA SER A 3 14.97 11.80 24.74
C SER A 3 13.49 11.47 24.50
N TYR A 4 12.81 11.10 25.57
CA TYR A 4 11.41 10.75 25.63
C TYR A 4 10.75 11.43 26.85
N LYS A 5 9.77 12.30 26.60
CA LYS A 5 9.03 12.98 27.67
C LYS A 5 7.55 12.66 27.55
N MET A 6 6.97 12.04 28.56
CA MET A 6 5.54 11.75 28.64
C MET A 6 4.84 12.76 29.53
N LYS A 7 3.76 13.36 29.06
CA LYS A 7 2.80 14.11 29.87
C LYS A 7 1.43 13.48 29.77
N ALA A 8 0.93 12.90 30.86
CA ALA A 8 -0.40 12.32 30.94
C ALA A 8 -1.33 13.28 31.71
N GLN A 9 -2.44 13.68 31.09
CA GLN A 9 -3.50 14.49 31.69
C GLN A 9 -4.77 13.66 31.76
N ILE A 10 -5.20 13.29 32.97
CA ILE A 10 -6.35 12.42 33.20
C ILE A 10 -7.56 13.27 33.58
N THR A 11 -8.68 13.07 32.89
CA THR A 11 -9.98 13.69 33.17
C THR A 11 -11.06 12.69 32.78
N LEU A 12 -11.73 12.08 33.76
CA LEU A 12 -12.64 10.95 33.51
C LEU A 12 -13.69 11.29 32.44
N PRO A 13 -13.99 10.37 31.51
CA PRO A 13 -13.47 8.99 31.38
C PRO A 13 -12.16 8.84 30.57
N LEU A 14 -11.49 9.92 30.16
CA LEU A 14 -10.34 9.86 29.25
C LEU A 14 -9.02 10.28 29.91
N ALA A 15 -7.92 9.72 29.42
CA ALA A 15 -6.58 10.24 29.64
C ALA A 15 -6.01 10.72 28.31
N ARG A 16 -5.55 11.97 28.28
CA ARG A 16 -4.81 12.56 27.15
C ARG A 16 -3.32 12.46 27.45
N VAL A 17 -2.59 11.77 26.59
CA VAL A 17 -1.15 11.54 26.76
C VAL A 17 -0.41 12.21 25.62
N THR A 18 0.52 13.10 25.97
CA THR A 18 1.39 13.83 25.05
C THR A 18 2.81 13.33 25.22
N ASN A 19 3.34 12.70 24.18
CA ASN A 19 4.71 12.22 24.12
C ASN A 19 5.55 13.18 23.28
N THR A 20 6.66 13.68 23.84
CA THR A 20 7.64 14.49 23.11
C THR A 20 8.89 13.66 22.89
N LEU A 21 9.23 13.42 21.62
CA LEU A 21 10.31 12.57 21.15
C LEU A 21 11.40 13.45 20.54
N GLU A 22 12.66 13.29 20.97
CA GLU A 22 13.80 13.92 20.32
C GLU A 22 14.61 12.89 19.51
N PHE A 23 14.88 13.20 18.25
CA PHE A 23 15.71 12.40 17.35
C PHE A 23 17.00 13.15 17.01
N THR A 24 18.13 12.45 17.06
CA THR A 24 19.45 12.97 16.69
C THR A 24 20.10 12.01 15.70
N ASN A 25 20.61 12.54 14.59
CA ASN A 25 21.36 11.76 13.60
C ASN A 25 22.86 11.82 13.90
N THR A 26 23.46 10.66 14.20
CA THR A 26 24.90 10.51 14.46
C THR A 26 25.72 10.26 13.19
N ASN A 27 25.08 10.02 12.04
CA ASN A 27 25.76 9.81 10.77
C ASN A 27 26.13 11.15 10.11
N GLN A 28 27.23 11.17 9.36
CA GLN A 28 27.75 12.38 8.69
C GLN A 28 26.89 12.85 7.51
N LYS A 29 25.90 12.06 7.06
CA LYS A 29 25.00 12.38 5.95
C LYS A 29 23.63 12.76 6.48
N THR A 30 22.94 13.65 5.75
CA THR A 30 21.50 13.87 5.96
C THR A 30 20.74 12.61 5.59
N LEU A 31 19.81 12.19 6.45
CA LEU A 31 19.01 10.99 6.26
C LEU A 31 17.53 11.30 6.50
N ALA A 32 16.66 10.45 5.94
CA ALA A 32 15.31 10.27 6.45
C ALA A 32 15.36 9.29 7.62
N GLY A 33 14.59 9.55 8.68
CA GLY A 33 14.45 8.66 9.82
C GLY A 33 13.04 8.12 9.92
N GLU A 34 12.91 6.85 10.28
CA GLU A 34 11.63 6.20 10.53
C GLU A 34 11.59 5.61 11.93
N PHE A 35 10.43 5.69 12.57
CA PHE A 35 10.22 5.13 13.90
C PHE A 35 8.81 4.56 14.02
N ILE A 36 8.71 3.29 14.41
CA ILE A 36 7.44 2.59 14.62
C ILE A 36 7.20 2.45 16.12
N PHE A 37 6.01 2.83 16.58
CA PHE A 37 5.60 2.71 17.97
C PHE A 37 4.17 2.19 18.08
N PRO A 38 3.92 1.14 18.89
CA PRO A 38 2.58 0.70 19.21
C PRO A 38 1.92 1.64 20.21
N LEU A 39 0.64 1.94 20.01
CA LEU A 39 -0.21 2.56 21.03
C LEU A 39 -0.90 1.50 21.90
N PRO A 40 -1.27 1.86 23.14
CA PRO A 40 -2.11 1.00 23.98
C PRO A 40 -3.40 0.57 23.27
N GLU A 41 -3.99 -0.52 23.74
CA GLU A 41 -5.31 -0.91 23.29
C GLU A 41 -6.33 0.21 23.58
N GLU A 42 -7.29 0.37 22.65
CA GLU A 42 -8.27 1.45 22.65
C GLU A 42 -7.71 2.89 22.63
N ALA A 43 -6.40 3.09 22.47
CA ALA A 43 -5.84 4.42 22.30
C ALA A 43 -6.10 4.96 20.89
N THR A 44 -6.36 6.26 20.80
CA THR A 44 -6.63 6.96 19.54
C THR A 44 -5.62 8.09 19.36
N LEU A 45 -4.92 8.11 18.23
CA LEU A 45 -4.00 9.20 17.88
C LEU A 45 -4.80 10.44 17.47
N VAL A 46 -4.70 11.52 18.24
CA VAL A 46 -5.49 12.76 18.06
C VAL A 46 -4.63 14.00 17.76
N GLY A 47 -3.30 13.86 17.76
CA GLY A 47 -2.41 14.97 17.49
C GLY A 47 -1.00 14.53 17.13
N TYR A 48 -0.40 15.29 16.22
CA TYR A 48 0.98 15.12 15.79
C TYR A 48 1.56 16.50 15.48
N ALA A 49 2.79 16.77 15.90
CA ALA A 49 3.46 18.03 15.61
C ALA A 49 4.96 17.82 15.40
N LEU A 50 5.56 18.69 14.58
CA LEU A 50 6.99 18.72 14.28
C LEU A 50 7.56 20.09 14.64
N ASP A 51 8.79 20.10 15.12
CA ASP A 51 9.58 21.31 15.29
C ASP A 51 10.04 21.90 13.94
N VAL A 52 9.50 23.07 13.62
CA VAL A 52 9.88 23.94 12.50
C VAL A 52 10.39 25.26 13.09
N ASP A 53 11.69 25.53 12.91
CA ASP A 53 12.37 26.74 13.38
C ASP A 53 12.20 27.03 14.89
N GLY A 54 12.17 25.99 15.72
CA GLY A 54 12.03 26.09 17.18
C GLY A 54 10.59 26.15 17.68
N VAL A 55 9.61 26.05 16.77
CA VAL A 55 8.17 26.07 17.08
C VAL A 55 7.54 24.74 16.67
N LEU A 56 6.79 24.12 17.58
CA LEU A 56 5.99 22.95 17.25
C LEU A 56 4.76 23.36 16.42
N ILE A 57 4.67 22.83 15.20
CA ILE A 57 3.56 23.06 14.28
C ILE A 57 2.66 21.83 14.25
N ASP A 58 1.37 21.99 14.55
CA ASP A 58 0.43 20.87 14.46
C ASP A 58 0.27 20.44 13.00
N ALA A 59 0.25 19.13 12.80
CA ALA A 59 0.05 18.49 11.54
C ALA A 59 -1.36 18.69 10.98
N VAL A 60 -1.44 18.58 9.67
CA VAL A 60 -2.68 18.62 8.91
C VAL A 60 -3.02 17.19 8.47
N PRO A 61 -4.26 16.73 8.70
CA PRO A 61 -4.74 15.46 8.15
C PRO A 61 -4.85 15.55 6.62
N ILE A 62 -4.36 14.53 5.93
CA ILE A 62 -4.48 14.30 4.47
C ILE A 62 -4.69 12.81 4.20
N GLU A 63 -5.01 12.44 2.95
CA GLU A 63 -5.09 11.04 2.52
C GLU A 63 -3.74 10.33 2.74
N LYS A 64 -3.77 9.08 3.21
CA LYS A 64 -2.56 8.31 3.57
C LYS A 64 -1.60 8.18 2.39
N GLU A 65 -2.13 7.87 1.22
CA GLU A 65 -1.37 7.69 -0.02
C GLU A 65 -0.74 9.02 -0.46
N LYS A 66 -1.50 10.11 -0.38
CA LYS A 66 -1.03 11.45 -0.70
C LYS A 66 0.10 11.87 0.25
N ALA A 67 0.00 11.55 1.55
CA ALA A 67 1.06 11.85 2.52
C ALA A 67 2.36 11.15 2.18
N LYS A 68 2.28 9.88 1.80
CA LYS A 68 3.43 9.08 1.39
C LYS A 68 4.09 9.66 0.13
N ALA A 69 3.30 9.94 -0.90
CA ALA A 69 3.78 10.54 -2.15
C ALA A 69 4.47 11.90 -1.92
N VAL A 70 3.88 12.76 -1.08
CA VAL A 70 4.46 14.07 -0.71
C VAL A 70 5.77 13.90 0.05
N PHE A 71 5.81 13.01 1.04
CA PHE A 71 7.04 12.76 1.81
C PHE A 71 8.19 12.29 0.91
N GLU A 72 7.92 11.32 0.03
CA GLU A 72 8.92 10.77 -0.88
C GLU A 72 9.41 11.80 -1.92
N ASP A 73 8.50 12.61 -2.45
CA ASP A 73 8.89 13.69 -3.38
C ASP A 73 9.75 14.76 -2.70
N GLU A 74 9.44 15.14 -1.46
CA GLU A 74 10.28 16.07 -0.70
C GLU A 74 11.65 15.47 -0.34
N VAL A 75 11.71 14.17 -0.01
CA VAL A 75 13.00 13.48 0.19
C VAL A 75 13.82 13.44 -1.11
N ARG A 76 13.18 13.11 -2.25
CA ARG A 76 13.84 13.01 -3.56
C ARG A 76 14.37 14.37 -4.04
N SER A 77 13.53 15.40 -3.95
CA SER A 77 13.87 16.76 -4.37
C SER A 77 14.82 17.49 -3.41
N HIS A 78 15.23 16.84 -2.32
CA HIS A 78 16.02 17.45 -1.23
C HIS A 78 15.33 18.72 -0.71
N GLY A 79 14.02 18.62 -0.52
CA GLY A 79 13.13 19.68 -0.10
C GLY A 79 13.34 20.13 1.36
N ALA A 80 12.49 21.04 1.80
CA ALA A 80 12.51 21.53 3.18
C ALA A 80 11.94 20.48 4.16
N GLY A 81 11.83 20.84 5.45
CA GLY A 81 11.37 19.89 6.48
C GLY A 81 9.98 19.32 6.21
N VAL A 82 9.87 18.00 6.26
CA VAL A 82 8.63 17.23 6.16
C VAL A 82 8.61 16.15 7.23
N SER A 83 7.44 15.94 7.83
CA SER A 83 7.23 14.73 8.62
C SER A 83 5.80 14.23 8.49
N ILE A 84 5.64 12.92 8.63
CA ILE A 84 4.34 12.25 8.58
C ILE A 84 4.20 11.29 9.75
N VAL A 85 2.96 11.02 10.16
CA VAL A 85 2.60 9.85 10.97
C VAL A 85 1.39 9.14 10.37
N GLN A 86 1.46 7.82 10.33
CA GLN A 86 0.44 6.96 9.73
C GLN A 86 0.29 5.65 10.50
N GLN A 87 -0.91 5.07 10.45
CA GLN A 87 -1.18 3.75 10.99
C GLN A 87 -0.56 2.66 10.10
N VAL A 88 0.06 1.65 10.73
CA VAL A 88 0.71 0.52 10.05
C VAL A 88 -0.29 -0.63 9.93
N ALA A 89 -0.61 -1.05 8.70
CA ALA A 89 -1.39 -2.26 8.42
C ALA A 89 -2.67 -2.41 9.27
N ASN A 90 -3.46 -1.35 9.39
CA ASN A 90 -4.72 -1.33 10.17
C ASN A 90 -4.57 -1.84 11.62
N SER A 91 -3.36 -1.75 12.18
CA SER A 91 -3.04 -2.22 13.54
C SER A 91 -3.00 -1.08 14.54
N ASN A 92 -2.80 -1.38 15.82
CA ASN A 92 -2.55 -0.36 16.85
C ASN A 92 -1.14 0.25 16.81
N ALA A 93 -0.35 0.00 15.77
CA ALA A 93 0.98 0.57 15.57
C ALA A 93 1.00 1.75 14.60
N PHE A 94 1.82 2.75 14.90
CA PHE A 94 2.01 3.94 14.09
C PHE A 94 3.46 4.10 13.68
N LYS A 95 3.67 4.58 12.46
CA LYS A 95 4.99 4.89 11.88
C LYS A 95 5.09 6.38 11.69
N THR A 96 6.13 6.99 12.25
CA THR A 96 6.52 8.36 11.94
C THR A 96 7.75 8.37 11.04
N SER A 97 7.72 9.21 10.00
CA SER A 97 8.86 9.44 9.11
C SER A 97 9.21 10.92 9.13
N ILE A 98 10.51 11.22 9.24
CA ILE A 98 11.02 12.58 9.44
C ILE A 98 12.18 12.85 8.47
N TYR A 99 12.10 13.98 7.76
CA TYR A 99 13.17 14.48 6.90
C TYR A 99 13.23 16.02 6.96
N PRO A 100 14.40 16.66 6.86
CA PRO A 100 15.74 16.09 6.90
C PRO A 100 16.23 15.93 8.34
N LEU A 101 16.96 14.82 8.60
CA LEU A 101 17.79 14.67 9.80
C LEU A 101 19.25 14.98 9.45
N HIS A 102 19.68 16.23 9.67
CA HIS A 102 21.08 16.61 9.46
C HIS A 102 21.99 16.06 10.55
N HIS A 103 23.26 15.86 10.22
CA HIS A 103 24.28 15.38 11.16
C HIS A 103 24.34 16.25 12.43
N ASN A 104 24.24 15.61 13.60
CA ASN A 104 24.25 16.24 14.93
C ASN A 104 23.20 17.33 15.15
N THR A 105 22.12 17.34 14.36
CA THR A 105 20.96 18.19 14.62
C THR A 105 19.87 17.39 15.32
N LYS A 106 19.13 18.08 16.19
CA LYS A 106 17.96 17.53 16.86
C LYS A 106 16.71 17.87 16.05
N ARG A 107 15.79 16.92 15.98
CA ARG A 107 14.40 17.15 15.57
C ARG A 107 13.47 16.68 16.67
N THR A 108 12.50 17.51 17.01
CA THR A 108 11.50 17.20 18.03
C THR A 108 10.18 16.89 17.36
N VAL A 109 9.57 15.78 17.78
CA VAL A 109 8.25 15.35 17.36
C VAL A 109 7.36 15.21 18.59
N GLN A 110 6.13 15.66 18.49
CA GLN A 110 5.13 15.48 19.53
C GLN A 110 4.00 14.59 19.00
N VAL A 111 3.65 13.57 19.78
CA VAL A 111 2.58 12.61 19.50
C VAL A 111 1.57 12.69 20.63
N THR A 112 0.31 12.97 20.32
CA THR A 112 -0.76 13.08 21.31
C THR A 112 -1.83 12.03 21.04
N TYR A 113 -2.12 11.19 22.03
CA TYR A 113 -3.20 10.20 21.95
C TYR A 113 -4.12 10.28 23.17
N THR A 114 -5.34 9.80 23.00
CA THR A 114 -6.32 9.64 24.08
C THR A 114 -6.56 8.17 24.35
N ILE A 115 -6.67 7.77 25.61
CA ILE A 115 -6.98 6.41 26.03
C ILE A 115 -8.10 6.43 27.08
N PRO A 116 -9.07 5.50 27.05
CA PRO A 116 -10.08 5.40 28.09
C PRO A 116 -9.48 4.95 29.42
N VAL A 117 -10.04 5.49 30.50
CA VAL A 117 -9.71 5.12 31.87
C VAL A 117 -10.66 4.00 32.29
N THR A 118 -10.11 2.91 32.84
CA THR A 118 -10.92 1.79 33.34
C THR A 118 -11.51 2.18 34.69
N CYS A 119 -12.82 2.42 34.73
CA CYS A 119 -13.53 2.78 35.94
C CYS A 119 -14.25 1.57 36.55
N THR A 120 -13.89 1.21 37.77
CA THR A 120 -14.61 0.24 38.61
C THR A 120 -15.53 0.95 39.60
N THR A 121 -16.24 0.19 40.45
CA THR A 121 -17.09 0.78 41.49
C THR A 121 -16.30 1.59 42.53
N ASN A 122 -15.02 1.25 42.73
CA ASN A 122 -14.22 1.78 43.86
C ASN A 122 -12.98 2.56 43.41
N SER A 123 -12.52 2.35 42.18
CA SER A 123 -11.30 3.00 41.67
C SER A 123 -11.31 3.16 40.15
N SER A 124 -10.59 4.16 39.68
CA SER A 124 -10.24 4.34 38.26
C SER A 124 -8.77 4.09 38.04
N GLU A 125 -8.44 3.36 36.99
CA GLU A 125 -7.05 3.05 36.64
C GLU A 125 -6.76 3.20 35.14
N VAL A 126 -5.53 3.60 34.82
CA VAL A 126 -5.00 3.66 33.46
C VAL A 126 -3.55 3.20 33.46
N GLN A 127 -3.19 2.35 32.48
CA GLN A 127 -1.83 1.84 32.31
C GLN A 127 -1.21 2.44 31.05
N LEU A 128 -0.06 3.12 31.19
CA LEU A 128 0.62 3.83 30.11
C LEU A 128 1.98 3.16 29.81
N PRO A 129 2.19 2.58 28.62
CA PRO A 129 3.42 1.90 28.26
C PRO A 129 4.58 2.87 28.02
N LEU A 130 5.78 2.42 28.38
CA LEU A 130 7.07 3.08 28.18
C LEU A 130 8.04 2.21 27.36
N LEU A 131 7.59 1.08 26.81
CA LEU A 131 8.41 0.08 26.11
C LEU A 131 9.24 0.66 24.95
N TYR A 132 8.74 1.67 24.26
CA TYR A 132 9.42 2.31 23.13
C TYR A 132 10.45 3.38 23.55
N ALA A 133 10.58 3.65 24.85
CA ALA A 133 11.53 4.59 25.41
C ALA A 133 12.90 3.97 25.76
N GLN A 134 13.11 2.68 25.46
CA GLN A 134 14.36 1.97 25.71
C GLN A 134 15.56 2.67 25.03
N GLY A 135 16.61 2.91 25.80
CA GLY A 135 17.84 3.56 25.32
C GLY A 135 17.78 5.09 25.20
N ALA A 136 16.63 5.72 25.49
CA ALA A 136 16.49 7.17 25.58
C ALA A 136 16.50 7.65 27.05
N SER A 137 16.74 8.93 27.25
CA SER A 137 16.49 9.60 28.53
C SER A 137 14.98 9.82 28.69
N VAL A 138 14.38 9.30 29.77
CA VAL A 138 12.93 9.17 29.95
C VAL A 138 12.43 10.00 31.12
N SER A 139 11.52 10.94 30.90
CA SER A 139 10.83 11.63 32.00
C SER A 139 9.32 11.53 31.84
N ALA A 140 8.59 11.57 32.96
CA ALA A 140 7.13 11.50 32.94
C ALA A 140 6.51 12.52 33.90
N GLN A 141 5.40 13.12 33.48
CA GLN A 141 4.55 13.97 34.29
C GLN A 141 3.11 13.43 34.22
N VAL A 142 2.52 13.14 35.36
CA VAL A 142 1.13 12.67 35.49
C VAL A 142 0.33 13.75 36.18
N GLU A 143 -0.66 14.31 35.49
CA GLU A 143 -1.61 15.33 35.97
C GLU A 143 -3.00 14.69 36.03
N TRP A 144 -3.61 14.61 37.21
CA TRP A 144 -4.99 14.17 37.37
C TRP A 144 -5.89 15.36 37.69
N ASN A 145 -6.89 15.61 36.85
CA ASN A 145 -7.89 16.66 37.05
C ASN A 145 -9.13 16.06 37.72
N TYR A 146 -9.32 16.40 39.00
CA TYR A 146 -10.39 15.87 39.82
C TYR A 146 -11.69 16.67 39.70
N ALA A 147 -12.81 15.97 39.75
CA ALA A 147 -14.09 16.56 40.15
C ALA A 147 -14.12 16.83 41.66
N ASP A 148 -13.49 15.95 42.46
CA ASP A 148 -13.36 16.06 43.93
C ASP A 148 -11.88 16.07 44.37
N PRO A 149 -11.34 17.21 44.85
CA PRO A 149 -9.94 17.34 45.26
C PRO A 149 -9.49 16.41 46.40
N GLN A 150 -10.42 15.80 47.16
CA GLN A 150 -10.11 14.90 48.28
C GLN A 150 -9.63 13.51 47.83
N LYS A 151 -9.73 13.20 46.54
CA LYS A 151 -9.39 11.88 45.99
C LYS A 151 -7.89 11.67 45.87
N ASP A 152 -7.42 10.44 46.10
CA ASP A 152 -6.00 10.11 46.11
C ASP A 152 -5.49 9.78 44.71
N LEU A 153 -4.21 10.07 44.47
CA LEU A 153 -3.48 9.72 43.26
C LEU A 153 -2.29 8.83 43.63
N SER A 154 -2.19 7.64 43.03
CA SER A 154 -1.00 6.79 43.13
C SER A 154 -0.48 6.41 41.76
N VAL A 155 0.85 6.29 41.65
CA VAL A 155 1.54 5.84 40.45
C VAL A 155 2.46 4.68 40.82
N GLU A 156 2.35 3.59 40.09
CA GLU A 156 3.19 2.39 40.22
C GLU A 156 4.00 2.17 38.94
N LEU A 157 5.28 1.82 39.10
CA LEU A 157 6.18 1.41 38.05
C LEU A 157 6.05 -0.09 37.82
N VAL A 158 5.63 -0.52 36.64
CA VAL A 158 5.53 -1.94 36.28
C VAL A 158 6.82 -2.35 35.56
N LYS A 159 7.55 -3.29 36.16
CA LYS A 159 8.81 -3.84 35.63
C LYS A 159 8.57 -4.97 34.61
N PRO A 160 9.61 -5.40 33.86
CA PRO A 160 9.49 -6.47 32.86
C PRO A 160 9.03 -7.83 33.39
N ASP A 161 9.25 -8.10 34.66
CA ASP A 161 8.80 -9.29 35.38
C ASP A 161 7.36 -9.17 35.91
N ASN A 162 6.61 -8.14 35.49
CA ASN A 162 5.29 -7.76 35.99
C ASN A 162 5.22 -7.43 37.49
N GLN A 163 6.35 -7.19 38.16
CA GLN A 163 6.33 -6.63 39.51
C GLN A 163 6.06 -5.13 39.47
N SER A 164 5.24 -4.62 40.40
CA SER A 164 4.98 -3.20 40.54
C SER A 164 5.68 -2.59 41.77
N ALA A 165 6.19 -1.37 41.62
CA ALA A 165 6.80 -0.59 42.68
C ALA A 165 6.19 0.82 42.74
N ALA A 166 5.70 1.25 43.90
CA ALA A 166 5.11 2.58 44.05
C ALA A 166 6.15 3.69 43.88
N VAL A 167 5.77 4.77 43.20
CA VAL A 167 6.58 5.99 43.10
C VAL A 167 6.46 6.76 44.41
N GLN A 168 7.57 6.94 45.13
CA GLN A 168 7.62 7.70 46.38
C GLN A 168 7.80 9.20 46.10
N SER A 169 6.79 9.82 45.51
CA SER A 169 6.75 11.27 45.25
C SER A 169 5.42 11.85 45.74
N GLU A 170 5.47 12.90 46.55
CA GLU A 170 4.26 13.61 46.93
C GLU A 170 3.67 14.38 45.74
N PRO A 171 2.35 14.31 45.50
CA PRO A 171 1.72 15.05 44.40
C PRO A 171 1.72 16.55 44.67
N ILE A 172 2.10 17.34 43.67
CA ILE A 172 1.95 18.80 43.66
C ILE A 172 0.47 19.12 43.45
N ILE A 173 -0.15 19.84 44.39
CA ILE A 173 -1.57 20.18 44.36
C ILE A 173 -1.75 21.62 43.86
N ASP A 174 -2.55 21.80 42.81
CA ASP A 174 -2.96 23.10 42.26
C ASP A 174 -4.48 23.10 42.01
N GLY A 175 -5.24 23.64 42.95
CA GLY A 175 -6.72 23.63 42.90
C GLY A 175 -7.29 22.21 42.83
N SER A 176 -7.98 21.89 41.73
CA SER A 176 -8.53 20.55 41.46
C SER A 176 -7.54 19.60 40.77
N LYS A 177 -6.26 19.99 40.65
CA LYS A 177 -5.23 19.21 39.94
C LYS A 177 -4.22 18.63 40.89
N LYS A 178 -3.85 17.37 40.71
CA LYS A 178 -2.69 16.74 41.37
C LYS A 178 -1.69 16.28 40.33
N THR A 179 -0.43 16.67 40.52
CA THR A 179 0.66 16.38 39.57
C THR A 179 1.79 15.60 40.22
N ILE A 180 2.19 14.48 39.62
CA ILE A 180 3.38 13.72 39.99
C ILE A 180 4.41 13.84 38.85
N VAL A 181 5.62 14.25 39.20
CA VAL A 181 6.76 14.34 38.26
C VAL A 181 7.75 13.23 38.58
N ILE A 182 8.11 12.44 37.57
CA ILE A 182 8.99 11.29 37.68
C ILE A 182 10.25 11.56 36.87
N SER A 183 11.40 11.54 37.54
CA SER A 183 12.72 11.83 36.96
C SER A 183 13.30 10.63 36.19
N GLU A 184 14.35 10.92 35.41
CA GLU A 184 14.98 9.96 34.51
C GLU A 184 15.61 8.76 35.21
N GLU A 185 16.15 8.95 36.40
CA GLU A 185 16.80 7.88 37.17
C GLU A 185 15.81 6.77 37.58
N ILE A 186 14.57 7.16 37.87
CA ILE A 186 13.51 6.27 38.38
C ILE A 186 12.90 5.40 37.27
N LEU A 187 12.90 5.90 36.03
CA LEU A 187 12.27 5.24 34.88
C LEU A 187 13.21 4.28 34.14
N THR A 188 14.35 3.94 34.75
CA THR A 188 15.26 2.93 34.22
C THR A 188 14.64 1.53 34.34
N ASN A 189 14.58 0.80 33.22
CA ASN A 189 13.99 -0.54 33.11
C ASN A 189 12.51 -0.65 33.54
N VAL A 190 11.68 0.35 33.20
CA VAL A 190 10.23 0.33 33.45
C VAL A 190 9.47 0.06 32.15
N ASN A 191 8.54 -0.89 32.17
CA ASN A 191 7.71 -1.23 31.01
C ASN A 191 6.49 -0.32 30.87
N SER A 192 5.87 0.07 31.99
CA SER A 192 4.68 0.93 31.99
C SER A 192 4.45 1.61 33.34
N LEU A 193 3.67 2.67 33.33
CA LEU A 193 3.15 3.37 34.50
C LEU A 193 1.71 2.95 34.73
N LEU A 194 1.39 2.49 35.95
CA LEU A 194 0.04 2.18 36.37
C LEU A 194 -0.45 3.29 37.30
N ILE A 195 -1.40 4.08 36.83
CA ILE A 195 -1.92 5.25 37.52
C ILE A 195 -3.29 4.88 38.09
N ARG A 196 -3.49 5.12 39.39
CA ARG A 196 -4.75 4.79 40.08
C ARG A 196 -5.27 5.96 40.89
N SER A 197 -6.60 6.04 40.95
CA SER A 197 -7.31 6.92 41.86
C SER A 197 -8.58 6.27 42.40
N ASN A 198 -9.06 6.73 43.56
CA ASN A 198 -10.36 6.38 44.13
C ASN A 198 -11.50 7.29 43.62
N GLU A 199 -11.23 8.16 42.65
CA GLU A 199 -12.28 8.83 41.87
C GLU A 199 -12.96 7.82 40.93
N THR A 200 -14.29 7.86 40.85
CA THR A 200 -15.10 6.95 40.04
C THR A 200 -16.19 7.72 39.30
N GLN A 201 -16.80 7.08 38.31
CA GLN A 201 -17.96 7.64 37.60
C GLN A 201 -19.26 7.15 38.22
N GLN A 202 -20.31 7.95 38.12
CA GLN A 202 -21.65 7.52 38.55
C GLN A 202 -22.18 6.44 37.59
N ASP A 203 -22.90 5.47 38.16
CA ASP A 203 -23.61 4.46 37.39
C ASP A 203 -24.90 5.08 36.82
N ASN A 204 -25.27 4.69 35.59
CA ASN A 204 -26.47 5.16 34.90
C ASN A 204 -26.53 6.69 34.75
N GLN A 205 -25.42 7.28 34.29
CA GLN A 205 -25.28 8.71 34.07
C GLN A 205 -25.26 9.07 32.59
N VAL A 206 -26.00 10.11 32.23
CA VAL A 206 -25.93 10.75 30.92
C VAL A 206 -25.14 12.06 31.06
N THR A 207 -24.06 12.19 30.30
CA THR A 207 -23.27 13.41 30.17
C THR A 207 -23.55 14.03 28.82
N VAL A 208 -23.82 15.34 28.79
CA VAL A 208 -24.05 16.08 27.55
C VAL A 208 -23.16 17.32 27.51
N GLU A 209 -22.39 17.47 26.44
CA GLU A 209 -21.49 18.60 26.21
C GLU A 209 -21.71 19.15 24.80
N GLY A 210 -22.36 20.33 24.72
CA GLY A 210 -22.79 20.89 23.44
C GLY A 210 -23.93 20.07 22.83
N GLU A 211 -23.74 19.58 21.61
CA GLU A 211 -24.67 18.68 20.92
C GLU A 211 -24.34 17.19 21.13
N TYR A 212 -23.28 16.85 21.87
CA TYR A 212 -22.81 15.48 22.02
C TYR A 212 -23.21 14.89 23.37
N PHE A 213 -23.53 13.60 23.39
CA PHE A 213 -23.83 12.87 24.62
C PHE A 213 -22.99 11.60 24.80
N CYS A 214 -22.81 11.20 26.06
CA CYS A 214 -22.32 9.90 26.50
C CYS A 214 -23.25 9.39 27.61
N ALA A 215 -23.93 8.27 27.39
CA ALA A 215 -24.78 7.59 28.34
C ALA A 215 -24.10 6.31 28.84
N ARG A 216 -23.61 6.33 30.08
CA ARG A 216 -22.98 5.18 30.74
C ARG A 216 -24.02 4.44 31.55
N MET A 217 -24.24 3.17 31.26
CA MET A 217 -25.21 2.32 31.95
C MET A 217 -24.57 1.04 32.49
N LYS A 218 -25.15 0.52 33.57
CA LYS A 218 -24.78 -0.75 34.17
C LYS A 218 -25.83 -1.80 33.84
N VAL A 219 -25.39 -2.88 33.20
CA VAL A 219 -26.22 -3.98 32.73
C VAL A 219 -25.88 -5.21 33.57
N GLU A 220 -26.87 -5.68 34.34
CA GLU A 220 -26.69 -6.86 35.17
C GLU A 220 -26.68 -8.13 34.31
N LYS A 221 -25.70 -9.01 34.56
CA LYS A 221 -25.59 -10.30 33.88
C LYS A 221 -26.58 -11.29 34.48
N PRO A 222 -27.45 -11.92 33.69
CA PRO A 222 -28.30 -13.01 34.16
C PRO A 222 -27.45 -14.17 34.68
N GLN A 223 -27.88 -14.81 35.76
CA GLN A 223 -27.31 -16.06 36.24
C GLN A 223 -27.79 -17.18 35.31
N VAL A 224 -26.92 -17.66 34.43
CA VAL A 224 -27.20 -18.80 33.55
C VAL A 224 -26.19 -19.90 33.86
N GLU A 225 -26.67 -21.04 34.32
CA GLU A 225 -25.88 -22.26 34.38
C GLU A 225 -25.81 -22.85 32.96
N LYS A 226 -24.59 -23.05 32.44
CA LYS A 226 -24.37 -23.70 31.15
C LYS A 226 -23.69 -25.04 31.37
N GLU A 227 -24.19 -26.07 30.69
CA GLU A 227 -23.48 -27.35 30.56
C GLU A 227 -22.15 -27.13 29.82
N GLY A 228 -21.13 -27.86 30.26
CA GLY A 228 -19.79 -27.74 29.68
C GLY A 228 -19.79 -28.17 28.20
N PRO A 229 -19.00 -27.49 27.35
CA PRO A 229 -18.94 -27.81 25.93
C PRO A 229 -18.39 -29.22 25.69
N SER A 230 -18.99 -29.92 24.73
CA SER A 230 -18.63 -31.28 24.35
C SER A 230 -17.55 -31.32 23.27
N LYS A 231 -17.62 -30.43 22.28
CA LYS A 231 -16.72 -30.41 21.12
C LYS A 231 -16.31 -28.97 20.77
N VAL A 232 -15.00 -28.74 20.68
CA VAL A 232 -14.43 -27.42 20.37
C VAL A 232 -13.56 -27.47 19.13
N GLN A 233 -13.72 -26.48 18.26
CA GLN A 233 -12.82 -26.27 17.12
C GLN A 233 -11.71 -25.28 17.49
N ILE A 234 -10.49 -25.58 17.06
CA ILE A 234 -9.34 -24.69 17.10
C ILE A 234 -9.04 -24.35 15.65
N VAL A 235 -9.29 -23.10 15.27
CA VAL A 235 -8.89 -22.59 13.95
C VAL A 235 -7.60 -21.80 14.13
N TYR A 236 -6.57 -22.22 13.40
CA TYR A 236 -5.22 -21.68 13.57
C TYR A 236 -4.68 -21.15 12.25
N ASP A 237 -4.35 -19.87 12.24
CA ASP A 237 -3.73 -19.17 11.11
C ASP A 237 -2.26 -19.62 10.97
N THR A 238 -1.95 -20.25 9.84
CA THR A 238 -0.62 -20.78 9.52
C THR A 238 0.12 -19.92 8.50
N SER A 239 -0.27 -18.66 8.34
CA SER A 239 0.47 -17.67 7.55
C SER A 239 1.86 -17.39 8.12
N TYR A 240 2.74 -16.87 7.27
CA TYR A 240 4.15 -16.65 7.64
C TYR A 240 4.36 -15.59 8.72
N SER A 241 3.45 -14.61 8.84
CA SER A 241 3.48 -13.57 9.88
C SER A 241 3.28 -14.12 11.29
N ARG A 242 2.63 -15.28 11.44
CA ARG A 242 2.32 -15.94 12.72
C ARG A 242 3.43 -16.83 13.29
N ARG A 243 4.55 -16.98 12.58
CA ARG A 243 5.62 -17.94 12.91
C ARG A 243 6.26 -17.75 14.29
N ASP A 244 6.25 -16.53 14.81
CA ASP A 244 6.90 -16.17 16.08
C ASP A 244 5.93 -16.24 17.28
N GLN A 245 4.62 -16.47 17.03
CA GLN A 245 3.55 -16.45 18.03
C GLN A 245 3.19 -17.84 18.57
N LEU A 246 3.67 -18.92 17.93
CA LEU A 246 3.32 -20.30 18.30
C LEU A 246 3.52 -20.59 19.79
N ALA A 247 4.61 -20.10 20.38
CA ALA A 247 4.92 -20.34 21.79
C ALA A 247 3.90 -19.68 22.72
N SER A 248 3.58 -18.40 22.50
CA SER A 248 2.58 -17.66 23.29
C SER A 248 1.17 -18.20 23.07
N ASP A 249 0.82 -18.55 21.84
CA ASP A 249 -0.50 -19.11 21.51
C ASP A 249 -0.68 -20.47 22.17
N SER A 250 0.32 -21.33 22.08
CA SER A 250 0.27 -22.68 22.63
C SER A 250 0.17 -22.67 24.15
N ASP A 251 0.88 -21.77 24.83
CA ASP A 251 0.78 -21.60 26.28
C ASP A 251 -0.62 -21.14 26.70
N LEU A 252 -1.19 -20.14 26.00
CA LEU A 252 -2.53 -19.65 26.29
C LEU A 252 -3.60 -20.70 25.98
N LEU A 253 -3.54 -21.34 24.81
CA LEU A 253 -4.48 -22.40 24.42
C LEU A 253 -4.45 -23.54 25.41
N LYS A 254 -3.27 -24.00 25.83
CA LYS A 254 -3.14 -25.05 26.84
C LYS A 254 -3.86 -24.68 28.14
N LYS A 255 -3.63 -23.46 28.66
CA LYS A 255 -4.31 -22.96 29.87
C LYS A 255 -5.84 -22.88 29.70
N ILE A 256 -6.32 -22.53 28.50
CA ILE A 256 -7.76 -22.50 28.18
C ILE A 256 -8.33 -23.93 28.23
N LEU A 257 -7.74 -24.87 27.50
CA LEU A 257 -8.26 -26.23 27.37
C LEU A 257 -8.21 -27.00 28.70
N GLU A 258 -7.16 -26.81 29.51
CA GLU A 258 -7.04 -27.42 30.85
C GLU A 258 -8.14 -26.95 31.82
N LYS A 259 -8.66 -25.73 31.64
CA LYS A 259 -9.70 -25.16 32.52
C LYS A 259 -11.13 -25.42 32.04
N LYS A 260 -11.35 -25.73 30.77
CA LYS A 260 -12.70 -25.90 30.18
C LYS A 260 -13.17 -27.35 30.01
N SER A 261 -12.28 -28.34 30.19
CA SER A 261 -12.61 -29.78 30.26
C SER A 261 -13.48 -30.32 29.10
N CYS A 262 -13.08 -30.07 27.84
CA CYS A 262 -13.78 -30.58 26.65
C CYS A 262 -13.43 -32.05 26.34
N SER A 263 -14.35 -32.79 25.71
CA SER A 263 -14.16 -34.20 25.33
C SER A 263 -13.51 -34.43 23.96
N GLU A 264 -13.72 -33.54 23.01
CA GLU A 264 -13.21 -33.67 21.64
C GLU A 264 -12.73 -32.31 21.09
N PHE A 265 -11.60 -32.34 20.37
CA PHE A 265 -10.97 -31.16 19.79
C PHE A 265 -10.80 -31.35 18.28
N VAL A 266 -11.21 -30.37 17.49
CA VAL A 266 -10.97 -30.33 16.04
C VAL A 266 -9.95 -29.25 15.75
N LEU A 267 -8.80 -29.59 15.17
CA LEU A 267 -7.82 -28.62 14.68
C LEU A 267 -8.05 -28.38 13.19
N SER A 268 -8.22 -27.12 12.82
CA SER A 268 -8.34 -26.67 11.44
C SER A 268 -7.34 -25.55 11.20
N THR A 269 -6.59 -25.62 10.11
CA THR A 269 -5.52 -24.67 9.78
C THR A 269 -5.78 -24.02 8.43
N PHE A 270 -5.36 -22.77 8.26
CA PHE A 270 -5.49 -22.07 6.98
C PHE A 270 -4.34 -21.09 6.74
N SER A 271 -4.02 -20.87 5.47
CA SER A 271 -3.21 -19.73 4.99
C SER A 271 -3.89 -19.12 3.77
N ILE A 272 -3.39 -19.38 2.55
CA ILE A 272 -4.08 -19.00 1.31
C ILE A 272 -5.27 -19.91 1.00
N THR A 273 -5.21 -21.16 1.48
CA THR A 273 -6.26 -22.18 1.37
C THR A 273 -6.48 -22.88 2.72
N PRO A 274 -7.69 -23.35 3.02
CA PRO A 274 -7.94 -24.17 4.21
C PRO A 274 -7.30 -25.56 4.06
N GLN A 275 -6.79 -26.11 5.16
CA GLN A 275 -6.26 -27.47 5.23
C GLN A 275 -7.29 -28.41 5.86
N ALA A 276 -7.14 -29.71 5.62
CA ALA A 276 -8.05 -30.73 6.17
C ALA A 276 -7.99 -30.76 7.70
N SER A 277 -9.17 -30.66 8.33
CA SER A 277 -9.32 -30.71 9.79
C SER A 277 -8.92 -32.06 10.37
N GLN A 278 -8.34 -32.05 11.58
CA GLN A 278 -7.93 -33.24 12.32
C GLN A 278 -8.60 -33.27 13.70
N THR A 279 -9.14 -34.44 14.08
CA THR A 279 -9.80 -34.64 15.37
C THR A 279 -8.88 -35.27 16.40
N PHE A 280 -8.91 -34.77 17.63
CA PHE A 280 -8.13 -35.24 18.76
C PHE A 280 -9.02 -35.49 19.98
N ALA A 281 -8.71 -36.57 20.72
CA ALA A 281 -9.41 -36.91 21.97
C ALA A 281 -8.70 -36.37 23.23
N ASN A 282 -7.48 -35.86 23.10
CA ASN A 282 -6.71 -35.38 24.26
C ASN A 282 -5.87 -34.14 23.90
N VAL A 283 -5.68 -33.26 24.90
CA VAL A 283 -4.94 -32.00 24.77
C VAL A 283 -3.49 -32.26 24.37
N SER A 284 -2.82 -33.27 24.93
CA SER A 284 -1.41 -33.56 24.65
C SER A 284 -1.15 -33.89 23.16
N SER A 285 -2.03 -34.66 22.53
CA SER A 285 -1.97 -34.99 21.10
C SER A 285 -2.24 -33.77 20.23
N LEU A 286 -3.21 -32.93 20.60
CA LEU A 286 -3.48 -31.65 19.94
C LEU A 286 -2.25 -30.72 20.00
N MET A 287 -1.66 -30.53 21.18
CA MET A 287 -0.46 -29.71 21.34
C MET A 287 0.74 -30.27 20.57
N SER A 288 0.85 -31.61 20.47
CA SER A 288 1.87 -32.26 19.63
C SER A 288 1.66 -31.96 18.14
N ALA A 289 0.41 -31.95 17.67
CA ALA A 289 0.08 -31.57 16.29
C ALA A 289 0.38 -30.09 16.01
N LEU A 290 -0.02 -29.17 16.91
CA LEU A 290 0.29 -27.74 16.81
C LEU A 290 1.79 -27.48 16.72
N SER A 291 2.62 -28.22 17.47
CA SER A 291 4.09 -28.06 17.45
C SER A 291 4.74 -28.42 16.10
N LYS A 292 4.02 -29.12 15.23
CA LYS A 292 4.48 -29.56 13.90
C LYS A 292 3.95 -28.68 12.77
N ILE A 293 3.14 -27.67 13.07
CA ILE A 293 2.61 -26.76 12.06
C ILE A 293 3.76 -26.04 11.37
N ILE A 294 3.65 -25.95 10.03
CA ILE A 294 4.57 -25.19 9.19
C ILE A 294 3.86 -23.90 8.82
N PHE A 295 4.44 -22.77 9.20
CA PHE A 295 3.97 -21.45 8.80
C PHE A 295 4.46 -21.14 7.39
N ASP A 296 3.56 -21.06 6.41
CA ASP A 296 3.86 -20.81 5.00
C ASP A 296 2.61 -20.34 4.24
N GLY A 297 2.78 -19.33 3.39
CA GLY A 297 1.72 -18.62 2.68
C GLY A 297 1.32 -17.30 3.33
N ALA A 298 0.60 -16.52 2.53
CA ALA A 298 -0.17 -15.36 2.97
C ALA A 298 -1.45 -15.75 3.73
N THR A 299 -2.17 -14.75 4.23
CA THR A 299 -3.43 -14.90 4.96
C THR A 299 -4.63 -14.58 4.07
N ASN A 300 -5.50 -15.57 3.84
CA ASN A 300 -6.80 -15.38 3.21
C ASN A 300 -7.94 -15.62 4.22
N LEU A 301 -8.41 -14.55 4.85
CA LEU A 301 -9.52 -14.56 5.82
C LEU A 301 -10.88 -14.96 5.24
N ASP A 302 -11.07 -14.91 3.91
CA ASP A 302 -12.31 -15.39 3.26
C ASP A 302 -12.54 -16.89 3.54
N ASN A 303 -11.46 -17.63 3.78
CA ASN A 303 -11.52 -19.05 4.13
C ASN A 303 -12.15 -19.32 5.51
N LEU A 304 -12.28 -18.31 6.39
CA LEU A 304 -12.82 -18.48 7.73
C LEU A 304 -14.25 -19.01 7.72
N GLU A 305 -15.09 -18.64 6.76
CA GLU A 305 -16.45 -19.20 6.67
C GLU A 305 -16.40 -20.70 6.32
N SER A 306 -15.60 -21.05 5.31
CA SER A 306 -15.51 -22.42 4.78
C SER A 306 -14.86 -23.44 5.72
N ILE A 307 -14.07 -22.98 6.70
CA ILE A 307 -13.31 -23.85 7.60
C ILE A 307 -14.09 -24.22 8.87
N LEU A 308 -15.20 -23.53 9.18
CA LEU A 308 -15.97 -23.79 10.39
C LEU A 308 -16.61 -25.17 10.35
N ASP A 309 -16.53 -25.89 11.47
CA ASP A 309 -17.19 -27.17 11.68
C ASP A 309 -18.47 -26.96 12.49
N ASP A 310 -19.62 -26.99 11.81
CA ASP A 310 -20.96 -26.82 12.39
C ASP A 310 -21.30 -27.83 13.50
N SER A 311 -20.54 -28.93 13.62
CA SER A 311 -20.71 -29.89 14.72
C SER A 311 -20.06 -29.46 16.03
N CYS A 312 -19.29 -28.38 16.04
CA CYS A 312 -18.63 -27.85 17.24
C CYS A 312 -19.50 -26.81 17.98
N ASP A 313 -19.39 -26.79 19.30
CA ASP A 313 -20.15 -25.86 20.16
C ASP A 313 -19.68 -24.40 20.02
N TYR A 314 -18.38 -24.23 19.77
CA TYR A 314 -17.72 -22.95 19.51
C TYR A 314 -16.33 -23.19 18.90
N CYS A 315 -15.74 -22.11 18.39
CA CYS A 315 -14.41 -22.09 17.81
C CYS A 315 -13.49 -21.14 18.60
N ILE A 316 -12.24 -21.55 18.80
CA ILE A 316 -11.15 -20.68 19.26
C ILE A 316 -10.27 -20.39 18.05
N VAL A 317 -10.17 -19.12 17.66
CA VAL A 317 -9.41 -18.70 16.48
C VAL A 317 -8.15 -17.97 16.91
N PHE A 318 -6.99 -18.39 16.42
CA PHE A 318 -5.73 -17.65 16.58
C PHE A 318 -5.33 -17.01 15.26
N THR A 319 -5.38 -15.68 15.19
CA THR A 319 -4.97 -14.88 14.02
C THR A 319 -4.60 -13.45 14.47
N ASP A 320 -3.87 -12.72 13.64
CA ASP A 320 -3.68 -11.27 13.81
C ASP A 320 -4.64 -10.43 12.96
N GLY A 321 -5.45 -11.06 12.11
CA GLY A 321 -6.48 -10.39 11.31
C GLY A 321 -5.93 -9.58 10.14
N GLN A 322 -4.66 -9.78 9.78
CA GLN A 322 -4.07 -9.17 8.59
C GLN A 322 -4.50 -9.94 7.35
N HIS A 323 -5.44 -9.39 6.58
CA HIS A 323 -5.90 -9.98 5.33
C HIS A 323 -5.01 -9.52 4.17
N THR A 324 -4.30 -10.44 3.53
CA THR A 324 -3.30 -10.11 2.49
C THR A 324 -3.66 -10.62 1.10
N LEU A 325 -4.54 -11.62 1.00
CA LEU A 325 -4.95 -12.23 -0.28
C LEU A 325 -6.42 -12.67 -0.24
N GLY A 326 -7.15 -12.53 -1.34
CA GLY A 326 -8.52 -13.01 -1.49
C GLY A 326 -9.56 -11.89 -1.47
N ARG A 327 -10.82 -12.22 -1.21
CA ARG A 327 -11.90 -11.24 -1.09
C ARG A 327 -11.84 -10.58 0.29
N ASP A 328 -11.94 -9.25 0.34
CA ASP A 328 -12.10 -8.53 1.61
C ASP A 328 -13.39 -8.98 2.33
N VAL A 329 -13.32 -9.15 3.65
CA VAL A 329 -14.48 -9.47 4.50
C VAL A 329 -15.50 -8.33 4.42
N SER A 330 -16.78 -8.69 4.33
CA SER A 330 -17.92 -7.78 4.18
C SER A 330 -18.80 -7.78 5.45
N PRO A 331 -19.49 -6.66 5.77
CA PRO A 331 -20.48 -6.61 6.87
C PRO A 331 -21.64 -7.62 6.73
N SER A 332 -21.85 -8.13 5.51
CA SER A 332 -22.87 -9.13 5.17
C SER A 332 -22.45 -10.57 5.46
N ASP A 333 -21.16 -10.82 5.72
CA ASP A 333 -20.64 -12.16 5.93
C ASP A 333 -21.20 -12.73 7.25
N THR A 334 -21.57 -14.01 7.24
CA THR A 334 -22.20 -14.69 8.38
C THR A 334 -21.42 -15.92 8.77
N TYR A 335 -21.40 -16.24 10.06
CA TYR A 335 -20.66 -17.39 10.59
C TYR A 335 -21.60 -18.27 11.41
N SER A 336 -21.57 -19.57 11.15
CA SER A 336 -22.46 -20.57 11.76
C SER A 336 -22.10 -20.92 13.20
N VAL A 337 -20.82 -20.77 13.57
CA VAL A 337 -20.25 -21.17 14.86
C VAL A 337 -19.69 -19.96 15.61
N PRO A 338 -19.98 -19.77 16.92
CA PRO A 338 -19.39 -18.70 17.72
C PRO A 338 -17.87 -18.77 17.79
N MET A 339 -17.19 -17.70 17.38
CA MET A 339 -15.74 -17.59 17.34
C MET A 339 -15.19 -16.72 18.47
N TYR A 340 -14.36 -17.30 19.33
CA TYR A 340 -13.54 -16.56 20.29
C TYR A 340 -12.17 -16.33 19.66
N ILE A 341 -11.95 -15.11 19.18
CA ILE A 341 -10.74 -14.77 18.42
C ILE A 341 -9.68 -14.21 19.36
N LEU A 342 -8.49 -14.79 19.34
CA LEU A 342 -7.36 -14.45 20.19
C LEU A 342 -6.20 -13.94 19.35
N SER A 343 -5.70 -12.76 19.69
CA SER A 343 -4.47 -12.23 19.08
C SER A 343 -3.38 -11.99 20.11
N THR A 344 -2.24 -12.66 19.94
CA THR A 344 -1.03 -12.47 20.75
C THR A 344 -0.02 -11.53 20.09
N SER A 345 -0.35 -11.00 18.90
CA SER A 345 0.48 -10.09 18.12
C SER A 345 0.21 -8.62 18.46
N THR A 346 1.27 -7.82 18.53
CA THR A 346 1.19 -6.37 18.72
C THR A 346 0.76 -5.62 17.45
N LYS A 347 0.61 -6.30 16.32
CA LYS A 347 0.18 -5.73 15.04
C LYS A 347 -1.13 -6.39 14.57
N SER A 348 -2.17 -6.35 15.39
CA SER A 348 -3.45 -6.99 15.06
C SER A 348 -4.49 -5.99 14.55
N ASN A 349 -5.31 -6.41 13.58
CA ASN A 349 -6.47 -5.66 13.10
C ASN A 349 -7.66 -5.89 14.03
N SER A 350 -7.62 -5.28 15.22
CA SER A 350 -8.60 -5.52 16.28
C SER A 350 -10.03 -5.12 15.89
N GLN A 351 -10.22 -4.10 15.06
CA GLN A 351 -11.56 -3.66 14.63
C GLN A 351 -12.24 -4.71 13.76
N LEU A 352 -11.53 -5.23 12.75
CA LEU A 352 -12.05 -6.30 11.89
C LEU A 352 -12.30 -7.58 12.69
N LEU A 353 -11.35 -7.99 13.53
CA LEU A 353 -11.49 -9.21 14.34
C LEU A 353 -12.64 -9.10 15.36
N SER A 354 -12.83 -7.92 15.96
CA SER A 354 -13.96 -7.68 16.85
C SER A 354 -15.30 -7.77 16.13
N HIS A 355 -15.38 -7.23 14.91
CA HIS A 355 -16.57 -7.36 14.06
C HIS A 355 -16.87 -8.82 13.71
N ILE A 356 -15.88 -9.57 13.21
CA ILE A 356 -16.02 -11.00 12.86
C ILE A 356 -16.47 -11.82 14.07
N ALA A 357 -15.79 -11.65 15.22
CA ALA A 357 -16.14 -12.36 16.44
C ALA A 357 -17.59 -12.06 16.84
N THR A 358 -17.97 -10.79 16.86
CA THR A 358 -19.31 -10.37 17.29
C THR A 358 -20.41 -10.89 16.34
N LYS A 359 -20.18 -10.87 15.02
CA LYS A 359 -21.12 -11.43 14.02
C LYS A 359 -21.31 -12.94 14.18
N SER A 360 -20.26 -13.67 14.58
CA SER A 360 -20.36 -15.10 14.90
C SER A 360 -21.06 -15.38 16.23
N GLY A 361 -21.23 -14.38 17.10
CA GLY A 361 -21.74 -14.53 18.46
C GLY A 361 -20.66 -14.81 19.52
N GLY A 362 -19.37 -14.73 19.16
CA GLY A 362 -18.23 -14.80 20.07
C GLY A 362 -17.52 -13.46 20.30
N ALA A 363 -16.39 -13.45 21.02
CA ALA A 363 -15.67 -12.22 21.37
C ALA A 363 -14.22 -12.24 20.88
N TYR A 364 -13.72 -11.07 20.51
CA TYR A 364 -12.31 -10.83 20.28
C TYR A 364 -11.60 -10.49 21.60
N PHE A 365 -10.41 -11.04 21.79
CA PHE A 365 -9.54 -10.69 22.91
C PHE A 365 -8.12 -10.41 22.43
N ASN A 366 -7.61 -9.25 22.84
CA ASN A 366 -6.20 -8.96 22.76
C ASN A 366 -5.43 -9.67 23.89
N ALA A 367 -4.60 -10.64 23.51
CA ALA A 367 -3.85 -11.50 24.41
C ALA A 367 -2.34 -11.15 24.45
N THR A 368 -1.94 -9.96 23.98
CA THR A 368 -0.53 -9.53 23.98
C THR A 368 0.07 -9.40 25.38
N THR A 369 -0.77 -9.11 26.39
CA THR A 369 -0.32 -8.87 27.77
C THR A 369 -0.74 -10.03 28.69
N PRO A 370 0.22 -10.82 29.23
CA PRO A 370 -0.09 -12.00 30.05
C PRO A 370 -0.97 -11.74 31.27
N ARG A 371 -0.91 -10.53 31.85
CA ARG A 371 -1.75 -10.15 33.01
C ARG A 371 -3.26 -10.25 32.73
N HIS A 372 -3.68 -10.19 31.46
CA HIS A 372 -5.09 -10.30 31.08
C HIS A 372 -5.53 -11.74 30.78
N HIS A 373 -4.61 -12.72 30.72
CA HIS A 373 -4.93 -14.09 30.31
C HIS A 373 -5.98 -14.76 31.21
N ASP A 374 -5.90 -14.59 32.54
CA ASP A 374 -6.89 -15.20 33.45
C ASP A 374 -8.31 -14.67 33.22
N ALA A 375 -8.44 -13.38 32.87
CA ALA A 375 -9.71 -12.74 32.56
C ALA A 375 -10.25 -13.14 31.18
N ILE A 376 -9.36 -13.49 30.24
CA ILE A 376 -9.74 -14.05 28.93
C ILE A 376 -10.26 -15.48 29.11
N ILE A 377 -9.51 -16.31 29.83
CA ILE A 377 -9.84 -17.72 30.06
C ILE A 377 -11.21 -17.87 30.77
N SER A 378 -11.55 -16.95 31.69
CA SER A 378 -12.85 -16.99 32.36
C SER A 378 -14.02 -16.74 31.39
N GLN A 379 -13.83 -15.91 30.36
CA GLN A 379 -14.87 -15.51 29.40
C GLN A 379 -15.07 -16.50 28.25
N ILE A 380 -14.04 -17.24 27.83
CA ILE A 380 -14.17 -18.22 26.74
C ILE A 380 -15.22 -19.29 27.08
N ALA A 381 -16.03 -19.68 26.09
CA ALA A 381 -17.13 -20.63 26.21
C ALA A 381 -18.27 -20.22 27.16
N GLN A 382 -18.25 -18.99 27.69
CA GLN A 382 -19.36 -18.42 28.46
C GLN A 382 -20.26 -17.60 27.54
N PRO A 383 -21.57 -17.51 27.83
CA PRO A 383 -22.43 -16.57 27.12
C PRO A 383 -21.86 -15.15 27.26
N ILE A 384 -21.77 -14.42 26.15
CA ILE A 384 -21.35 -13.03 26.14
C ILE A 384 -22.60 -12.15 26.25
N LEU A 385 -22.48 -11.09 27.04
CA LEU A 385 -23.48 -10.05 27.14
C LEU A 385 -23.27 -9.08 25.97
N TYR A 386 -24.21 -9.03 25.04
CA TYR A 386 -24.18 -8.14 23.89
C TYR A 386 -25.18 -7.01 24.07
N PHE A 387 -24.75 -5.80 23.70
CA PHE A 387 -25.65 -4.80 23.15
C PHE A 387 -26.04 -5.25 21.74
N LEU A 388 -27.31 -5.06 21.36
CA LEU A 388 -27.80 -5.41 20.01
C LEU A 388 -28.08 -4.17 19.18
N THR A 389 -28.92 -3.28 19.71
CA THR A 389 -29.35 -2.07 19.01
C THR A 389 -29.88 -1.05 20.01
N ALA A 390 -29.89 0.21 19.59
CA ALA A 390 -30.52 1.32 20.28
C ALA A 390 -31.64 1.87 19.38
N ASP A 391 -32.84 1.95 19.92
CA ASP A 391 -34.01 2.53 19.27
C ASP A 391 -34.27 3.94 19.82
N TYR A 392 -34.46 4.90 18.93
CA TYR A 392 -34.56 6.32 19.24
C TYR A 392 -35.21 7.12 18.10
N GLU A 393 -35.81 8.25 18.45
CA GLU A 393 -36.43 9.15 17.47
C GLU A 393 -35.37 9.98 16.71
N GLN A 394 -35.35 9.88 15.38
CA GLN A 394 -34.36 10.56 14.52
C GLN A 394 -34.48 12.09 14.51
N GLU A 395 -35.63 12.62 14.96
CA GLU A 395 -35.85 14.04 15.18
C GLU A 395 -35.10 14.55 16.42
N GLU A 396 -34.86 13.68 17.41
CA GLU A 396 -34.23 14.02 18.69
C GLU A 396 -32.74 13.70 18.70
N PHE A 397 -32.37 12.52 18.18
CA PHE A 397 -31.01 12.00 18.19
C PHE A 397 -30.54 11.64 16.79
N GLU A 398 -29.22 11.69 16.60
CA GLU A 398 -28.59 11.17 15.39
C GLU A 398 -27.20 10.63 15.69
N GLN A 399 -26.67 9.81 14.76
CA GLN A 399 -25.30 9.32 14.82
C GLN A 399 -24.97 8.65 16.16
N VAL A 400 -25.88 7.80 16.63
CA VAL A 400 -25.76 7.07 17.90
C VAL A 400 -24.92 5.81 17.69
N TYR A 401 -23.90 5.63 18.54
CA TYR A 401 -22.93 4.54 18.51
C TYR A 401 -22.78 3.90 19.90
N PRO A 402 -22.48 2.59 19.98
CA PRO A 402 -22.38 1.66 18.85
C PRO A 402 -23.75 1.46 18.17
N ASN A 403 -23.72 1.30 16.85
CA ASN A 403 -24.89 1.07 15.98
C ASN A 403 -24.96 -0.37 15.47
N GLU A 404 -24.01 -1.20 15.87
CA GLU A 404 -23.95 -2.64 15.62
C GLU A 404 -23.85 -3.37 16.96
N PRO A 405 -24.14 -4.69 16.99
CA PRO A 405 -23.94 -5.46 18.20
C PRO A 405 -22.48 -5.38 18.67
N VAL A 406 -22.28 -5.20 19.98
CA VAL A 406 -20.94 -5.19 20.60
C VAL A 406 -20.98 -5.87 21.97
N PRO A 407 -19.89 -6.54 22.38
CA PRO A 407 -19.80 -7.10 23.72
C PRO A 407 -19.78 -5.99 24.78
N VAL A 408 -20.53 -6.19 25.86
CA VAL A 408 -20.52 -5.34 27.06
C VAL A 408 -19.29 -5.66 27.90
N ASP A 409 -18.73 -4.64 28.57
CA ASP A 409 -17.56 -4.80 29.43
C ASP A 409 -17.73 -5.91 30.49
N LYS A 410 -16.62 -6.51 30.92
CA LYS A 410 -16.61 -7.58 31.92
C LYS A 410 -17.29 -7.18 33.23
N ASN A 411 -17.24 -5.90 33.61
CA ASN A 411 -17.86 -5.36 34.82
C ASN A 411 -19.34 -4.99 34.63
N GLY A 412 -19.91 -5.22 33.43
CA GLY A 412 -21.29 -4.91 33.09
C GLY A 412 -21.54 -3.46 32.70
N TYR A 413 -20.50 -2.67 32.40
CA TYR A 413 -20.69 -1.30 31.95
C TYR A 413 -20.78 -1.22 30.43
N PHE A 414 -21.75 -0.46 29.95
CA PHE A 414 -21.95 -0.15 28.54
C PHE A 414 -22.08 1.36 28.37
N CYS A 415 -21.51 1.92 27.31
CA CYS A 415 -21.61 3.34 26.99
C CYS A 415 -22.19 3.53 25.60
N LEU A 416 -23.19 4.40 25.50
CA LEU A 416 -23.78 4.87 24.25
C LEU A 416 -23.34 6.32 24.00
N TYR A 417 -23.00 6.66 22.77
CA TYR A 417 -22.52 7.96 22.37
C TYR A 417 -23.35 8.46 21.20
N GLY A 418 -23.59 9.76 21.09
CA GLY A 418 -24.35 10.27 19.94
C GLY A 418 -24.47 11.77 19.94
N LYS A 419 -25.28 12.27 19.01
CA LYS A 419 -25.63 13.69 18.92
C LYS A 419 -27.09 13.92 19.25
N VAL A 420 -27.34 15.06 19.87
CA VAL A 420 -28.64 15.62 20.22
C VAL A 420 -28.96 16.76 19.26
N LYS A 421 -30.12 16.73 18.59
CA LYS A 421 -30.54 17.81 17.69
C LYS A 421 -31.25 18.94 18.42
N ASN A 422 -32.35 18.63 19.10
CA ASN A 422 -33.18 19.55 19.87
C ASN A 422 -34.00 18.74 20.88
N ILE A 423 -33.63 18.73 22.16
CA ILE A 423 -34.35 17.93 23.17
C ILE A 423 -35.05 18.83 24.20
N THR A 424 -36.37 18.66 24.28
CA THR A 424 -37.17 19.10 25.45
C THR A 424 -37.19 17.99 26.52
N SER A 425 -37.27 16.74 26.08
CA SER A 425 -37.08 15.46 26.81
C SER A 425 -37.10 14.33 25.78
N GLY A 426 -36.14 13.41 25.79
CA GLY A 426 -36.04 12.32 24.81
C GLY A 426 -35.61 11.00 25.47
N GLN A 427 -35.93 9.88 24.83
CA GLN A 427 -35.62 8.54 25.35
C GLN A 427 -34.91 7.68 24.32
N ILE A 428 -33.89 6.94 24.76
CA ILE A 428 -33.25 5.89 23.96
C ILE A 428 -33.52 4.54 24.63
N THR A 429 -33.97 3.58 23.83
CA THR A 429 -34.27 2.21 24.23
C THR A 429 -33.14 1.29 23.78
N CYS A 430 -32.38 0.74 24.72
CA CYS A 430 -31.28 -0.19 24.43
C CYS A 430 -31.73 -1.63 24.61
N MET A 431 -31.43 -2.48 23.62
CA MET A 431 -31.69 -3.92 23.65
C MET A 431 -30.41 -4.71 23.91
N PHE A 432 -30.48 -5.64 24.87
CA PHE A 432 -29.35 -6.50 25.26
C PHE A 432 -29.71 -7.98 25.17
N LYS A 433 -28.70 -8.81 24.95
CA LYS A 433 -28.83 -10.27 24.86
C LYS A 433 -27.69 -10.93 25.61
N TYR A 434 -27.99 -12.01 26.32
CA TYR A 434 -27.00 -12.85 26.99
C TYR A 434 -27.25 -14.31 26.62
N GLY A 435 -26.36 -14.89 25.81
CA GLY A 435 -26.60 -16.21 25.23
C GLY A 435 -27.85 -16.19 24.34
N SER A 436 -28.80 -17.10 24.54
CA SER A 436 -30.09 -17.10 23.84
C SER A 436 -31.15 -16.20 24.50
N GLN A 437 -30.90 -15.70 25.71
CA GLN A 437 -31.86 -14.95 26.50
C GLN A 437 -31.78 -13.45 26.17
N SER A 438 -32.93 -12.83 25.87
CA SER A 438 -33.04 -11.37 25.84
C SER A 438 -33.06 -10.81 27.26
N ILE A 439 -32.31 -9.75 27.49
CA ILE A 439 -32.37 -8.98 28.73
C ILE A 439 -33.44 -7.90 28.56
N PRO A 440 -34.17 -7.52 29.63
CA PRO A 440 -35.13 -6.43 29.58
C PRO A 440 -34.56 -5.18 28.93
N ILE A 441 -35.39 -4.48 28.18
CA ILE A 441 -35.07 -3.20 27.55
C ILE A 441 -34.63 -2.21 28.64
N ILE A 442 -33.47 -1.58 28.45
CA ILE A 442 -33.00 -0.49 29.31
C ILE A 442 -33.37 0.82 28.63
N GLN A 443 -34.21 1.61 29.30
CA GLN A 443 -34.55 2.96 28.86
C GLN A 443 -33.58 3.96 29.46
N VAL A 444 -33.04 4.83 28.60
CA VAL A 444 -32.15 5.93 28.98
C VAL A 444 -32.91 7.23 28.79
N ASP A 445 -33.21 7.89 29.91
CA ASP A 445 -33.86 9.20 29.90
C ASP A 445 -32.83 10.32 29.75
N PHE A 446 -33.07 11.23 28.81
CA PHE A 446 -32.23 12.41 28.61
C PHE A 446 -32.86 13.62 29.31
N PRO A 447 -32.10 14.30 30.20
CA PRO A 447 -32.60 15.51 30.85
C PRO A 447 -32.81 16.62 29.82
N LYS A 448 -33.64 17.61 30.15
CA LYS A 448 -33.85 18.80 29.32
C LYS A 448 -32.53 19.57 29.21
N ILE A 449 -32.04 19.79 27.98
CA ILE A 449 -30.76 20.42 27.71
C ILE A 449 -30.99 21.74 26.95
N GLU A 450 -30.50 22.86 27.50
CA GLU A 450 -30.37 24.12 26.76
C GLU A 450 -28.96 24.18 26.15
N SER A 451 -28.86 23.97 24.84
CA SER A 451 -27.58 23.96 24.10
C SER A 451 -26.96 25.35 24.03
N ASN A 452 -26.32 25.84 25.09
CA ASN A 452 -25.89 27.25 25.17
C ASN A 452 -24.41 27.51 25.48
N LYS A 453 -23.51 26.54 25.26
CA LYS A 453 -22.07 26.84 25.21
C LYS A 453 -21.40 26.16 24.02
N LYS A 454 -20.88 26.97 23.09
CA LYS A 454 -19.87 26.56 22.12
C LYS A 454 -18.58 26.28 22.90
N ILE A 455 -18.34 25.01 23.21
CA ILE A 455 -17.05 24.52 23.73
C ILE A 455 -16.18 24.18 22.51
N ASP A 456 -14.89 24.49 22.56
CA ASP A 456 -13.96 24.06 21.51
C ASP A 456 -13.99 22.52 21.40
N PRO A 457 -14.16 21.93 20.20
CA PRO A 457 -14.11 20.48 20.00
C PRO A 457 -12.89 19.78 20.63
N LYS A 458 -11.75 20.48 20.77
CA LYS A 458 -10.55 19.96 21.43
C LYS A 458 -10.69 19.79 22.95
N ASP A 459 -11.58 20.54 23.57
CA ASP A 459 -11.80 20.49 25.02
C ASP A 459 -13.11 19.77 25.39
N ASN A 460 -13.92 19.39 24.38
CA ASN A 460 -15.12 18.60 24.54
C ASN A 460 -14.79 17.10 24.56
N ILE A 461 -14.73 16.52 25.76
CA ILE A 461 -14.38 15.10 25.99
C ILE A 461 -15.45 14.19 25.38
N THR A 462 -16.72 14.56 25.53
CA THR A 462 -17.85 13.78 25.04
C THR A 462 -17.84 13.69 23.52
N ALA A 463 -17.54 14.79 22.84
CA ALA A 463 -17.45 14.82 21.38
C ALA A 463 -16.25 14.02 20.86
N GLN A 464 -15.11 14.02 21.56
CA GLN A 464 -13.96 13.17 21.23
C GLN A 464 -14.27 11.69 21.36
N LEU A 465 -15.01 11.30 22.41
CA LEU A 465 -15.47 9.92 22.57
C LEU A 465 -16.42 9.51 21.46
N TRP A 466 -17.38 10.37 21.11
CA TRP A 466 -18.29 10.13 19.99
C TRP A 466 -17.51 9.96 18.68
N ALA A 467 -16.57 10.86 18.37
CA ALA A 467 -15.77 10.81 17.15
C ALA A 467 -14.93 9.53 17.09
N LYS A 468 -14.34 9.13 18.23
CA LYS A 468 -13.63 7.85 18.36
C LYS A 468 -14.54 6.66 18.05
N GLN A 469 -15.74 6.60 18.64
CA GLN A 469 -16.64 5.46 18.43
C GLN A 469 -17.16 5.39 17.00
N LYS A 470 -17.47 6.54 16.38
CA LYS A 470 -17.76 6.60 14.95
C LYS A 470 -16.58 6.08 14.13
N MET A 471 -15.35 6.53 14.43
CA MET A 471 -14.15 6.08 13.72
C MET A 471 -13.93 4.57 13.85
N ASN A 472 -14.11 4.00 15.05
CA ASN A 472 -13.96 2.56 15.30
C ASN A 472 -14.94 1.73 14.45
N SER A 473 -16.22 2.15 14.40
CA SER A 473 -17.25 1.50 13.58
C SER A 473 -16.89 1.48 12.09
N LEU A 474 -16.41 2.62 11.56
CA LEU A 474 -16.00 2.71 10.15
C LEU A 474 -14.70 1.96 9.84
N SER A 475 -13.77 1.91 10.80
CA SER A 475 -12.44 1.30 10.64
C SER A 475 -12.43 -0.22 10.52
N ALA A 476 -13.55 -0.89 10.80
CA ALA A 476 -13.69 -2.33 10.51
C ALA A 476 -13.65 -2.62 8.99
N PHE A 477 -14.11 -1.66 8.17
CA PHE A 477 -14.20 -1.79 6.70
C PHE A 477 -13.69 -0.54 6.00
N PRO A 478 -12.38 -0.25 6.09
CA PRO A 478 -11.83 1.01 5.64
C PRO A 478 -12.02 1.27 4.13
N GLN A 479 -12.06 0.20 3.34
CA GLN A 479 -12.33 0.23 1.91
C GLN A 479 -13.74 0.71 1.55
N LEU A 480 -14.74 0.49 2.41
CA LEU A 480 -16.13 0.88 2.15
C LEU A 480 -16.45 2.31 2.62
N PHE A 481 -15.79 2.77 3.68
CA PHE A 481 -16.11 4.04 4.37
C PHE A 481 -15.00 5.09 4.28
N SER A 482 -14.16 5.02 3.26
CA SER A 482 -12.98 5.89 3.10
C SER A 482 -13.31 7.39 3.21
N ASP A 483 -14.35 7.86 2.52
CA ASP A 483 -14.68 9.29 2.46
C ASP A 483 -15.25 9.83 3.78
N GLU A 484 -16.11 9.04 4.45
CA GLU A 484 -16.63 9.40 5.77
C GLU A 484 -15.51 9.47 6.82
N MET A 485 -14.57 8.52 6.79
CA MET A 485 -13.41 8.54 7.67
C MET A 485 -12.48 9.71 7.38
N LYS A 486 -12.24 10.05 6.11
CA LYS A 486 -11.46 11.25 5.75
C LYS A 486 -12.10 12.50 6.32
N GLN A 487 -13.41 12.68 6.15
CA GLN A 487 -14.14 13.81 6.70
C GLN A 487 -14.00 13.89 8.23
N LEU A 488 -14.18 12.76 8.91
CA LEU A 488 -14.05 12.68 10.37
C LEU A 488 -12.62 12.99 10.84
N SER A 489 -11.61 12.46 10.14
CA SER A 489 -10.20 12.75 10.38
C SER A 489 -9.86 14.22 10.15
N PHE A 490 -10.41 14.87 9.13
CA PHE A 490 -10.21 16.29 8.86
C PHE A 490 -10.83 17.19 9.94
N GLU A 491 -12.02 16.83 10.42
CA GLU A 491 -12.75 17.60 11.42
C GLU A 491 -12.14 17.44 12.83
N TRP A 492 -11.79 16.21 13.22
CA TRP A 492 -11.36 15.88 14.59
C TRP A 492 -9.85 15.69 14.75
N LYS A 493 -9.08 15.81 13.66
CA LYS A 493 -7.62 15.54 13.63
C LYS A 493 -7.25 14.15 14.14
N ILE A 494 -8.14 13.17 13.95
CA ILE A 494 -7.93 11.77 14.33
C ILE A 494 -7.25 11.03 13.19
N SER A 495 -6.19 10.28 13.47
CA SER A 495 -5.59 9.38 12.49
C SER A 495 -6.52 8.18 12.24
N SER A 496 -6.75 7.85 10.97
CA SER A 496 -7.54 6.70 10.54
C SER A 496 -6.74 5.79 9.61
N PRO A 497 -7.24 4.58 9.27
CA PRO A 497 -6.62 3.70 8.29
C PRO A 497 -6.30 4.36 6.93
N ASN A 498 -7.14 5.32 6.49
CA ASN A 498 -7.03 5.99 5.19
C ASN A 498 -6.46 7.42 5.25
N THR A 499 -6.07 7.90 6.44
CA THR A 499 -5.51 9.24 6.59
C THR A 499 -4.17 9.22 7.31
N SER A 500 -3.41 10.27 7.09
CA SER A 500 -2.13 10.50 7.75
C SER A 500 -2.03 11.96 8.15
N LEU A 501 -1.25 12.23 9.19
CA LEU A 501 -1.00 13.58 9.65
C LEU A 501 0.36 14.03 9.10
N ILE A 502 0.38 15.12 8.34
CA ILE A 502 1.61 15.67 7.73
C ILE A 502 1.94 17.06 8.29
N VAL A 503 3.24 17.34 8.44
CA VAL A 503 3.76 18.69 8.66
C VAL A 503 4.70 19.05 7.51
N LEU A 504 4.44 20.18 6.85
CA LEU A 504 5.33 20.82 5.89
C LEU A 504 5.86 22.14 6.48
N SER A 505 7.07 22.53 6.10
CA SER A 505 7.78 23.66 6.69
C SER A 505 7.57 24.99 5.94
N THR A 506 7.34 24.96 4.62
CA THR A 506 7.31 26.19 3.80
C THR A 506 6.03 26.37 3.00
N LEU A 507 5.68 27.62 2.67
CA LEU A 507 4.52 27.97 1.83
C LEU A 507 4.61 27.28 0.46
N GLU A 508 5.80 27.21 -0.13
CA GLU A 508 6.04 26.59 -1.43
C GLU A 508 5.68 25.11 -1.41
N GLN A 509 5.98 24.37 -0.33
CA GLN A 509 5.59 22.97 -0.18
C GLN A 509 4.07 22.82 -0.16
N TYR A 510 3.36 23.65 0.62
CA TYR A 510 1.90 23.62 0.67
C TYR A 510 1.26 23.93 -0.70
N LEU A 511 1.79 24.91 -1.43
CA LEU A 511 1.33 25.26 -2.78
C LEU A 511 1.61 24.13 -3.79
N LYS A 512 2.83 23.59 -3.80
CA LYS A 512 3.26 22.50 -4.69
C LYS A 512 2.35 21.29 -4.55
N HIS A 513 2.06 20.89 -3.30
CA HIS A 513 1.30 19.68 -2.98
C HIS A 513 -0.21 19.89 -2.82
N LYS A 514 -0.68 21.13 -2.97
CA LYS A 514 -2.09 21.52 -2.78
C LYS A 514 -2.61 21.02 -1.44
N ILE A 515 -1.84 21.27 -0.38
CA ILE A 515 -2.23 20.95 1.00
C ILE A 515 -2.55 22.27 1.67
N LYS A 516 -3.70 22.34 2.33
CA LYS A 516 -4.06 23.55 3.07
C LYS A 516 -3.23 23.64 4.35
N PRO A 517 -2.46 24.71 4.57
CA PRO A 517 -1.67 24.86 5.79
C PRO A 517 -2.57 25.06 7.01
N ASN A 518 -2.05 24.65 8.16
CA ASN A 518 -2.63 24.96 9.46
C ASN A 518 -2.68 26.49 9.67
N GLN A 519 -3.75 26.99 10.29
CA GLN A 519 -3.92 28.41 10.61
C GLN A 519 -2.87 28.96 11.57
N GLN A 520 -2.14 28.10 12.31
CA GLN A 520 -0.99 28.49 13.13
C GLN A 520 0.16 29.09 12.29
N LEU A 521 0.25 28.75 11.00
CA LEU A 521 1.31 29.22 10.12
C LEU A 521 1.02 30.64 9.61
N SER A 522 2.02 31.53 9.72
CA SER A 522 1.91 32.95 9.34
C SER A 522 1.50 33.16 7.88
N PHE A 523 1.91 32.25 6.99
CA PHE A 523 1.63 32.31 5.54
C PHE A 523 0.29 31.69 5.12
N ALA A 524 -0.54 31.18 6.04
CA ALA A 524 -1.80 30.51 5.69
C ALA A 524 -2.76 31.40 4.86
N LYS A 525 -2.82 32.71 5.16
CA LYS A 525 -3.62 33.67 4.38
C LYS A 525 -3.05 33.91 2.98
N GLU A 526 -1.73 33.82 2.82
CA GLU A 526 -1.08 33.99 1.52
C GLU A 526 -1.35 32.79 0.60
N TYR A 527 -1.40 31.58 1.17
CA TYR A 527 -1.78 30.36 0.46
C TYR A 527 -3.17 30.52 -0.19
N ASP A 528 -4.19 30.90 0.60
CA ASP A 528 -5.56 31.06 0.09
C ASP A 528 -5.63 32.07 -1.08
N ARG A 529 -4.87 33.17 -0.99
CA ARG A 529 -4.79 34.18 -2.07
C ARG A 529 -4.19 33.60 -3.36
N LYS A 530 -3.11 32.82 -3.25
CA LYS A 530 -2.40 32.24 -4.42
C LYS A 530 -3.23 31.12 -5.07
N VAL A 531 -3.89 30.27 -4.28
CA VAL A 531 -4.76 29.20 -4.81
C VAL A 531 -5.94 29.78 -5.60
N ASN A 532 -6.60 30.82 -5.09
CA ASN A 532 -7.72 31.46 -5.78
C ASN A 532 -7.31 32.07 -7.14
N GLN A 533 -6.04 32.47 -7.31
CA GLN A 533 -5.52 32.94 -8.60
C GLN A 533 -5.26 31.78 -9.58
N GLN A 534 -4.90 30.60 -9.09
CA GLN A 534 -4.55 29.43 -9.91
C GLN A 534 -5.73 28.56 -10.35
N GLN A 535 -6.92 28.73 -9.74
CA GLN A 535 -8.11 27.93 -10.07
C GLN A 535 -8.62 28.13 -11.51
N LEU A 536 -8.23 29.21 -12.20
CA LEU A 536 -8.64 29.50 -13.59
C LEU A 536 -7.77 28.79 -14.66
N ASP A 537 -6.67 28.14 -14.28
CA ASP A 537 -5.70 27.57 -15.23
C ASP A 537 -5.74 26.04 -15.33
N VAL A 538 -6.50 25.35 -14.46
CA VAL A 538 -6.53 23.88 -14.40
C VAL A 538 -7.07 23.24 -15.68
N GLN A 539 -8.16 23.77 -16.24
CA GLN A 539 -8.74 23.25 -17.48
C GLN A 539 -7.79 23.48 -18.67
N LYS A 540 -7.15 24.64 -18.73
CA LYS A 540 -6.16 24.96 -19.77
C LYS A 540 -4.95 24.03 -19.71
N GLU A 541 -4.46 23.71 -18.52
CA GLU A 541 -3.36 22.75 -18.35
C GLU A 541 -3.73 21.34 -18.84
N GLN A 542 -4.98 20.91 -18.61
CA GLN A 542 -5.46 19.61 -19.09
C GLN A 542 -5.57 19.58 -20.62
N ASP A 543 -6.15 20.62 -21.22
CA ASP A 543 -6.29 20.72 -22.67
C ASP A 543 -4.92 20.75 -23.36
N GLN A 544 -3.98 21.54 -22.83
CA GLN A 544 -2.59 21.60 -23.30
C GLN A 544 -1.87 20.25 -23.19
N LYS A 545 -2.14 19.47 -22.12
CA LYS A 545 -1.59 18.12 -21.99
C LYS A 545 -2.10 17.22 -23.11
N ILE A 546 -3.42 17.18 -23.33
CA ILE A 546 -4.03 16.34 -24.36
C ILE A 546 -3.50 16.71 -25.75
N GLU A 547 -3.35 18.00 -26.04
CA GLU A 547 -2.76 18.47 -27.31
C GLU A 547 -1.32 17.96 -27.48
N ARG A 548 -0.47 18.07 -26.46
CA ARG A 548 0.90 17.52 -26.48
C ARG A 548 0.91 16.01 -26.74
N VAL A 549 0.04 15.25 -26.04
CA VAL A 549 -0.06 13.79 -26.22
C VAL A 549 -0.56 13.44 -27.61
N LEU A 550 -1.50 14.20 -28.18
CA LEU A 550 -1.97 14.03 -29.56
C LEU A 550 -0.86 14.26 -30.59
N GLU A 551 0.04 15.22 -30.39
CA GLU A 551 1.19 15.42 -31.28
C GLU A 551 2.16 14.23 -31.26
N MET A 552 2.44 13.71 -30.06
CA MET A 552 3.24 12.50 -29.90
C MET A 552 2.56 11.29 -30.57
N TRP A 553 1.25 11.16 -30.39
CA TRP A 553 0.46 10.10 -31.03
C TRP A 553 0.46 10.21 -32.55
N LYS A 554 0.29 11.41 -33.13
CA LYS A 554 0.39 11.64 -34.57
C LYS A 554 1.75 11.20 -35.12
N SER A 555 2.83 11.52 -34.40
CA SER A 555 4.18 11.08 -34.76
C SER A 555 4.29 9.54 -34.76
N ARG A 556 3.68 8.87 -33.78
CA ARG A 556 3.60 7.42 -33.71
C ARG A 556 2.82 6.81 -34.88
N VAL A 557 1.65 7.38 -35.20
CA VAL A 557 0.83 6.95 -36.34
C VAL A 557 1.58 7.12 -37.66
N GLN A 558 2.31 8.23 -37.84
CA GLN A 558 3.13 8.46 -39.03
C GLN A 558 4.26 7.44 -39.18
N TRP A 559 4.94 7.09 -38.08
CA TRP A 559 5.91 5.99 -38.09
C TRP A 559 5.25 4.68 -38.53
N TYR A 560 4.12 4.32 -37.94
CA TYR A 560 3.39 3.09 -38.27
C TYR A 560 2.96 3.03 -39.74
N GLN A 561 2.57 4.17 -40.33
CA GLN A 561 2.16 4.27 -41.75
C GLN A 561 3.34 4.26 -42.73
N THR A 562 4.58 4.38 -42.28
CA THR A 562 5.76 4.41 -43.15
C THR A 562 6.00 3.05 -43.80
N ASP A 563 6.17 3.02 -45.13
CA ASP A 563 6.56 1.82 -45.87
C ASP A 563 8.08 1.59 -45.77
N PHE A 564 8.48 0.84 -44.74
CA PHE A 564 9.88 0.46 -44.54
C PHE A 564 10.37 -0.60 -45.54
N ALA A 565 9.48 -1.37 -46.17
CA ALA A 565 9.87 -2.34 -47.19
C ALA A 565 10.43 -1.62 -48.43
N GLN A 566 9.80 -0.52 -48.84
CA GLN A 566 10.31 0.33 -49.91
C GLN A 566 11.67 0.96 -49.55
N LYS A 567 11.84 1.46 -48.32
CA LYS A 567 13.11 2.04 -47.85
C LYS A 567 14.24 1.00 -47.84
N ILE A 568 13.96 -0.20 -47.34
CA ILE A 568 14.89 -1.35 -47.36
C ILE A 568 15.33 -1.64 -48.79
N GLN A 569 14.39 -1.70 -49.75
CA GLN A 569 14.69 -1.99 -51.14
C GLN A 569 15.57 -0.91 -51.79
N GLN A 570 15.25 0.37 -51.58
CA GLN A 570 16.05 1.49 -52.07
C GLN A 570 17.47 1.47 -51.52
N GLU A 571 17.63 1.14 -50.23
CA GLU A 571 18.92 1.05 -49.59
C GLU A 571 19.74 -0.16 -50.08
N LYS A 572 19.10 -1.32 -50.30
CA LYS A 572 19.74 -2.48 -50.94
C LYS A 572 20.28 -2.12 -52.32
N GLU A 573 19.49 -1.41 -53.12
CA GLU A 573 19.91 -0.94 -54.44
C GLU A 573 21.07 0.06 -54.37
N ARG A 574 21.08 0.96 -53.38
CA ARG A 574 22.20 1.89 -53.13
C ARG A 574 23.48 1.13 -52.78
N ILE A 575 23.42 0.21 -51.83
CA ILE A 575 24.56 -0.61 -51.40
C ILE A 575 25.09 -1.46 -52.56
N GLN A 576 24.20 -2.02 -53.38
CA GLN A 576 24.60 -2.80 -54.57
C GLN A 576 25.35 -1.92 -55.59
N LYS A 577 24.83 -0.72 -55.89
CA LYS A 577 25.50 0.25 -56.78
C LYS A 577 26.86 0.70 -56.23
N GLU A 578 27.01 0.85 -54.92
CA GLU A 578 28.29 1.19 -54.27
C GLU A 578 29.29 0.03 -54.35
N LYS A 579 28.85 -1.22 -54.13
CA LYS A 579 29.69 -2.41 -54.31
C LYS A 579 30.14 -2.59 -55.76
N GLU A 580 29.28 -2.28 -56.72
CA GLU A 580 29.62 -2.31 -58.15
C GLU A 580 30.65 -1.23 -58.51
N LYS A 581 30.46 0.01 -58.02
CA LYS A 581 31.44 1.10 -58.19
C LYS A 581 32.80 0.77 -57.53
N ALA A 582 32.78 0.21 -56.32
CA ALA A 582 34.00 -0.21 -55.62
C ALA A 582 34.74 -1.33 -56.38
N LYS A 583 34.01 -2.30 -56.95
CA LYS A 583 34.59 -3.34 -57.83
C LYS A 583 35.16 -2.77 -59.13
N GLU A 584 34.53 -1.75 -59.72
CA GLU A 584 35.06 -1.04 -60.89
C GLU A 584 36.32 -0.21 -60.54
N GLU A 585 36.36 0.47 -59.40
CA GLU A 585 37.55 1.16 -58.91
C GLU A 585 38.70 0.21 -58.58
N GLU A 586 38.41 -0.96 -58.01
CA GLU A 586 39.42 -1.98 -57.73
C GLU A 586 39.96 -2.60 -59.03
N LYS A 587 39.11 -2.80 -60.05
CA LYS A 587 39.53 -3.17 -61.41
C LYS A 587 40.36 -2.07 -62.08
N ARG A 588 40.03 -0.79 -61.88
CA ARG A 588 40.84 0.35 -62.37
C ARG A 588 42.21 0.43 -61.67
N LYS A 589 42.28 0.18 -60.36
CA LYS A 589 43.55 0.12 -59.62
C LYS A 589 44.42 -1.09 -60.03
N LYS A 590 43.81 -2.26 -60.29
CA LYS A 590 44.52 -3.44 -60.82
C LYS A 590 45.00 -3.29 -62.27
N SER A 591 44.33 -2.49 -63.09
CA SER A 591 44.76 -2.19 -64.47
C SER A 591 45.80 -1.07 -64.55
N GLN A 592 45.94 -0.24 -63.52
CA GLN A 592 47.03 0.75 -63.41
C GLN A 592 48.33 0.19 -62.82
N GLN A 593 48.31 -0.99 -62.19
CA GLN A 593 49.53 -1.68 -61.70
C GLN A 593 50.16 -2.64 -62.72
N SER A 594 49.58 -2.80 -63.92
CA SER A 594 50.11 -3.68 -64.98
C SER A 594 50.81 -2.93 -66.13
N SER A 595 51.19 -1.65 -65.94
CA SER A 595 51.94 -0.87 -66.93
C SER A 595 53.01 0.01 -66.28
N SER A 596 53.99 -0.60 -65.59
CA SER A 596 55.34 -0.03 -65.44
C SER A 596 56.31 -1.08 -64.91
N SER A 597 57.03 -1.74 -65.81
CA SER A 597 58.24 -2.50 -65.49
C SER A 597 59.21 -2.44 -66.65
N GLN A 598 60.48 -2.14 -66.33
CA GLN A 598 61.71 -2.01 -67.16
C GLN A 598 61.97 -0.56 -67.65
N GLN A 599 63.11 0.10 -67.38
CA GLN A 599 64.43 -0.38 -66.96
C GLN A 599 65.34 0.79 -66.49
N ASP A 600 66.32 0.40 -65.65
CA ASP A 600 67.70 0.87 -65.50
C ASP A 600 68.12 2.08 -64.63
N ASP A 601 69.18 1.77 -63.88
CA ASP A 601 69.93 2.46 -62.83
C ASP A 601 70.76 3.68 -63.30
N ILE A 602 71.07 4.61 -62.37
CA ILE A 602 72.43 4.95 -61.88
C ILE A 602 72.44 6.30 -61.10
N MET A 603 72.97 6.22 -59.87
CA MET A 603 73.65 7.20 -58.98
C MET A 603 73.16 8.66 -58.83
N THR A 604 72.97 9.10 -57.56
CA THR A 604 74.01 9.79 -56.77
C THR A 604 73.61 10.03 -55.30
N CYS A 605 74.64 10.18 -54.46
CA CYS A 605 74.74 10.16 -53.00
C CYS A 605 73.91 11.18 -52.19
N SER A 606 73.51 10.80 -50.95
CA SER A 606 74.19 11.23 -49.71
C SER A 606 73.49 10.69 -48.44
N MET A 607 74.29 10.06 -47.56
CA MET A 607 73.97 9.76 -46.15
C MET A 607 74.48 10.91 -45.25
N PRO A 608 74.50 10.82 -43.90
CA PRO A 608 73.36 11.01 -42.99
C PRO A 608 73.70 11.98 -41.82
N ARG A 609 72.75 12.38 -40.95
CA ARG A 609 73.14 12.79 -39.58
C ARG A 609 72.07 12.68 -38.49
N MET A 610 72.59 12.31 -37.32
CA MET A 610 71.99 12.04 -36.03
C MET A 610 71.39 13.24 -35.27
N ARG A 611 70.50 12.89 -34.31
CA ARG A 611 70.41 13.27 -32.89
C ARG A 611 69.80 14.62 -32.42
N MET A 612 68.84 14.42 -31.49
CA MET A 612 68.73 14.97 -30.11
C MET A 612 67.90 16.24 -29.81
N ALA A 613 67.16 16.09 -28.70
CA ALA A 613 66.84 17.05 -27.63
C ALA A 613 65.49 17.80 -27.63
N ALA A 614 64.84 17.74 -26.46
CA ALA A 614 63.66 18.49 -25.98
C ALA A 614 64.04 19.95 -25.60
N PRO A 615 63.14 20.88 -25.15
CA PRO A 615 62.37 20.76 -23.88
C PRO A 615 60.98 21.46 -23.81
N SER A 616 60.38 21.30 -22.63
CA SER A 616 59.17 21.84 -21.95
C SER A 616 58.64 23.27 -22.17
N GLY A 617 57.33 23.49 -21.91
CA GLY A 617 56.80 24.79 -21.46
C GLY A 617 55.26 24.98 -21.38
N CYS A 618 54.73 24.99 -20.14
CA CYS A 618 53.63 25.78 -19.54
C CYS A 618 52.29 26.17 -20.24
N ALA A 619 51.20 25.79 -19.55
CA ALA A 619 50.08 26.62 -19.01
C ALA A 619 48.84 27.02 -19.87
N PRO A 620 47.66 27.23 -19.24
CA PRO A 620 46.33 27.05 -19.83
C PRO A 620 45.59 28.37 -20.14
N MET A 621 44.51 28.30 -20.94
CA MET A 621 43.62 29.44 -21.19
C MET A 621 42.22 29.22 -20.61
N ALA A 622 41.79 30.18 -19.80
CA ALA A 622 40.48 30.32 -19.20
C ALA A 622 39.48 30.98 -20.15
N MET A 623 38.18 30.71 -19.97
CA MET A 623 37.12 31.66 -20.33
C MET A 623 36.11 31.76 -19.19
N ARG A 624 35.94 32.98 -18.67
CA ARG A 624 34.81 33.45 -17.86
C ARG A 624 34.11 34.57 -18.62
N SER A 625 32.79 34.46 -18.66
CA SER A 625 31.73 35.47 -18.56
C SER A 625 31.96 36.92 -18.98
N SER A 626 31.01 37.47 -19.75
CA SER A 626 30.45 38.81 -19.46
C SER A 626 28.96 38.88 -19.85
N MET A 627 28.18 39.46 -18.93
CA MET A 627 26.77 39.84 -19.05
C MET A 627 26.61 41.06 -19.96
N ALA A 628 25.44 41.21 -20.58
CA ALA A 628 24.86 42.52 -20.86
C ALA A 628 23.33 42.46 -20.72
N MET A 629 22.82 43.29 -19.81
CA MET A 629 21.41 43.58 -19.59
C MET A 629 20.82 44.43 -20.72
N CYS A 630 19.53 44.26 -20.99
CA CYS A 630 18.64 45.38 -21.32
C CYS A 630 17.16 45.01 -21.05
N ALA A 631 16.48 45.90 -20.33
CA ALA A 631 15.03 46.02 -20.20
C ALA A 631 14.70 47.54 -20.26
N PRO A 632 13.44 47.99 -20.17
CA PRO A 632 12.34 47.92 -21.15
C PRO A 632 11.78 49.33 -21.50
N ARG A 633 10.79 49.43 -22.41
CA ARG A 633 9.72 50.48 -22.51
C ARG A 633 8.86 50.24 -23.77
N SER A 634 7.60 49.84 -23.64
CA SER A 634 6.35 50.62 -23.48
C SER A 634 5.82 51.26 -24.78
N GLU A 635 4.68 50.78 -25.29
CA GLU A 635 3.47 51.61 -25.43
C GLU A 635 2.22 50.78 -25.77
N SER A 636 1.12 51.25 -25.19
CA SER A 636 -0.24 50.74 -25.18
C SER A 636 -1.01 50.99 -26.47
N LEU A 637 -1.97 50.12 -26.78
CA LEU A 637 -3.28 50.58 -27.28
C LEU A 637 -4.39 49.56 -26.99
N LEU A 638 -5.43 50.11 -26.37
CA LEU A 638 -6.67 49.50 -25.90
C LEU A 638 -7.54 49.04 -27.06
N MET A 639 -8.22 47.90 -26.89
CA MET A 639 -9.60 47.77 -27.37
C MET A 639 -10.33 46.70 -26.56
N GLU A 640 -11.21 47.19 -25.68
CA GLU A 640 -12.21 46.40 -24.98
C GLU A 640 -13.27 45.90 -25.98
N SER A 641 -13.64 44.63 -25.88
CA SER A 641 -14.92 44.15 -26.37
C SER A 641 -15.48 43.17 -25.35
N ALA A 642 -16.47 43.64 -24.60
CA ALA A 642 -17.28 42.85 -23.70
C ALA A 642 -18.13 41.87 -24.53
N CYS A 643 -17.96 40.56 -24.27
CA CYS A 643 -18.96 39.56 -24.63
C CYS A 643 -19.41 38.87 -23.34
N ASP A 644 -20.57 39.28 -22.89
CA ASP A 644 -21.39 38.67 -21.87
C ASP A 644 -21.88 37.32 -22.40
N LEU A 645 -21.40 36.21 -21.84
CA LEU A 645 -21.89 34.87 -22.13
C LEU A 645 -22.05 34.13 -20.80
N SER A 646 -23.24 34.29 -20.23
CA SER A 646 -23.79 33.41 -19.20
C SER A 646 -23.84 31.97 -19.73
N LEU A 647 -23.06 31.06 -19.14
CA LEU A 647 -23.18 29.62 -19.37
C LEU A 647 -24.03 28.97 -18.26
N PRO A 648 -24.86 27.96 -18.59
CA PRO A 648 -25.82 27.35 -17.68
C PRO A 648 -25.15 26.34 -16.72
N PRO A 649 -25.82 25.94 -15.62
CA PRO A 649 -25.25 24.99 -14.66
C PRO A 649 -25.17 23.57 -15.24
N PRO A 650 -24.20 22.73 -14.80
CA PRO A 650 -24.09 21.34 -15.21
C PRO A 650 -25.24 20.48 -14.63
N PRO A 651 -25.67 19.41 -15.31
CA PRO A 651 -26.74 18.54 -14.83
C PRO A 651 -26.29 17.71 -13.61
N PRO A 652 -27.22 17.35 -12.70
CA PRO A 652 -26.90 16.51 -11.55
C PRO A 652 -26.60 15.07 -11.97
N SER A 653 -25.51 14.53 -11.43
CA SER A 653 -25.18 13.10 -11.43
C SER A 653 -26.23 12.33 -10.61
N SER A 654 -27.14 11.65 -11.30
CA SER A 654 -28.06 10.71 -10.67
C SER A 654 -27.38 9.36 -10.47
N SER A 655 -26.96 9.12 -9.24
CA SER A 655 -26.80 7.80 -8.65
C SER A 655 -28.17 7.13 -8.57
N GLN A 656 -28.35 6.01 -9.29
CA GLN A 656 -29.38 5.02 -8.96
C GLN A 656 -28.91 3.63 -9.39
N ALA A 657 -28.68 2.81 -8.37
CA ALA A 657 -28.44 1.39 -8.46
C ALA A 657 -29.67 0.66 -9.02
N LEU A 658 -29.46 -0.33 -9.89
CA LEU A 658 -30.42 -1.41 -10.10
C LEU A 658 -29.69 -2.74 -10.30
N SER A 659 -29.89 -3.59 -9.30
CA SER A 659 -29.82 -5.05 -9.29
C SER A 659 -30.49 -5.70 -10.50
N ALA A 660 -29.86 -6.73 -11.09
CA ALA A 660 -30.59 -7.77 -11.80
C ALA A 660 -29.82 -9.11 -11.77
N SER A 661 -30.55 -10.10 -11.26
CA SER A 661 -30.28 -11.53 -11.14
C SER A 661 -30.08 -12.25 -12.47
N VAL A 662 -29.13 -13.19 -12.49
CA VAL A 662 -28.88 -14.16 -13.57
C VAL A 662 -29.76 -15.42 -13.40
N PRO A 663 -30.33 -15.97 -14.49
CA PRO A 663 -30.64 -17.40 -14.57
C PRO A 663 -29.87 -18.12 -15.71
N PRO A 664 -29.76 -19.48 -15.66
CA PRO A 664 -28.75 -20.27 -16.38
C PRO A 664 -29.23 -20.77 -17.77
N PRO A 665 -28.37 -21.48 -18.55
CA PRO A 665 -28.46 -21.52 -20.01
C PRO A 665 -29.31 -22.68 -20.57
N GLY A 666 -29.92 -22.46 -21.74
CA GLY A 666 -30.66 -23.45 -22.52
C GLY A 666 -30.10 -23.62 -23.94
N ASN A 667 -29.91 -24.87 -24.34
CA ASN A 667 -29.28 -25.35 -25.57
C ASN A 667 -30.20 -25.34 -26.81
N ASN A 668 -29.54 -25.31 -27.98
CA ASN A 668 -29.95 -25.77 -29.34
C ASN A 668 -30.95 -24.94 -30.16
N ALA A 669 -30.52 -24.45 -31.33
CA ALA A 669 -30.76 -25.12 -32.62
C ALA A 669 -30.38 -24.23 -33.82
N ALA A 670 -29.72 -24.85 -34.79
CA ALA A 670 -29.38 -24.28 -36.09
C ALA A 670 -30.62 -23.92 -36.91
N LEU A 671 -30.60 -22.77 -37.59
CA LEU A 671 -31.34 -22.59 -38.84
C LEU A 671 -30.56 -21.68 -39.79
N SER A 672 -30.14 -22.29 -40.90
CA SER A 672 -29.56 -21.68 -42.08
C SER A 672 -30.62 -20.87 -42.84
N THR A 673 -30.34 -19.60 -43.14
CA THR A 673 -30.82 -18.97 -44.38
C THR A 673 -29.78 -18.00 -44.91
N SER A 674 -29.44 -18.24 -46.16
CA SER A 674 -28.53 -17.50 -47.02
C SER A 674 -29.16 -16.19 -47.52
N ALA A 675 -28.49 -15.06 -47.30
CA ALA A 675 -28.65 -13.87 -48.11
C ALA A 675 -27.27 -13.22 -48.29
N SER A 676 -26.75 -13.34 -49.50
CA SER A 676 -25.46 -12.84 -49.97
C SER A 676 -25.44 -11.32 -50.01
N VAL A 677 -24.62 -10.72 -49.15
CA VAL A 677 -24.12 -9.34 -49.28
C VAL A 677 -22.60 -9.45 -49.47
N PRO A 678 -22.00 -8.82 -50.49
CA PRO A 678 -20.57 -8.99 -50.79
C PRO A 678 -19.72 -8.40 -49.66
N PRO A 679 -18.61 -9.04 -49.27
CA PRO A 679 -17.77 -8.55 -48.17
C PRO A 679 -17.03 -7.26 -48.59
N PRO A 680 -16.89 -6.27 -47.68
CA PRO A 680 -15.93 -5.19 -47.87
C PRO A 680 -14.51 -5.78 -47.83
N GLY A 681 -13.65 -5.32 -48.74
CA GLY A 681 -12.37 -5.92 -49.09
C GLY A 681 -11.44 -6.19 -47.88
N ASN A 682 -11.06 -7.46 -47.75
CA ASN A 682 -9.94 -7.94 -46.96
C ASN A 682 -8.62 -7.43 -47.55
N ASN A 683 -8.03 -6.41 -46.93
CA ASN A 683 -6.58 -6.26 -46.91
C ASN A 683 -6.10 -6.62 -45.49
N ALA A 684 -6.21 -7.90 -45.14
CA ALA A 684 -5.52 -8.44 -43.97
C ALA A 684 -4.05 -8.64 -44.36
N ALA A 685 -3.13 -7.95 -43.68
CA ALA A 685 -1.71 -8.19 -43.84
C ALA A 685 -1.38 -9.69 -43.58
N PRO A 686 -0.42 -10.28 -44.30
CA PRO A 686 -0.04 -11.67 -44.09
C PRO A 686 0.40 -11.90 -42.64
N SER A 687 -0.13 -12.94 -42.00
CA SER A 687 0.22 -13.31 -40.62
C SER A 687 1.65 -13.85 -40.53
N THR A 688 2.41 -13.39 -39.54
CA THR A 688 3.82 -13.77 -39.36
C THR A 688 3.94 -15.01 -38.45
N SER A 689 4.66 -16.04 -38.92
CA SER A 689 4.90 -17.27 -38.17
C SER A 689 6.17 -17.15 -37.32
N ALA A 690 6.04 -16.60 -36.11
CA ALA A 690 7.17 -16.46 -35.19
C ALA A 690 7.18 -17.55 -34.10
N THR A 691 8.37 -17.97 -33.68
CA THR A 691 8.59 -18.86 -32.52
C THR A 691 9.39 -18.11 -31.47
N ILE A 692 8.84 -18.01 -30.25
CA ILE A 692 9.50 -17.37 -29.10
C ILE A 692 10.32 -18.43 -28.38
N LYS A 693 11.62 -18.19 -28.21
CA LYS A 693 12.53 -19.03 -27.41
C LYS A 693 12.98 -18.22 -26.20
N VAL A 694 12.33 -18.46 -25.07
CA VAL A 694 12.66 -17.84 -23.79
C VAL A 694 13.91 -18.50 -23.21
N ASN A 695 14.88 -17.70 -22.76
CA ASN A 695 15.95 -18.21 -21.90
C ASN A 695 15.37 -18.31 -20.49
N GLN A 696 15.14 -19.53 -19.98
CA GLN A 696 14.69 -19.70 -18.59
C GLN A 696 15.76 -19.18 -17.64
N TRP A 697 15.49 -18.04 -17.01
CA TRP A 697 16.35 -17.49 -15.97
C TRP A 697 16.28 -18.40 -14.74
N THR A 698 17.44 -18.73 -14.18
CA THR A 698 17.53 -19.44 -12.90
C THR A 698 18.58 -18.78 -12.02
N SER A 699 18.22 -18.55 -10.76
CA SER A 699 19.14 -18.03 -9.76
C SER A 699 20.34 -18.96 -9.55
N GLN A 700 21.53 -18.36 -9.52
CA GLN A 700 22.85 -19.01 -9.30
C GLN A 700 23.33 -18.84 -7.85
N GLU A 701 22.43 -18.46 -6.95
CA GLU A 701 22.77 -18.24 -5.54
C GLU A 701 23.13 -19.57 -4.84
N PRO A 702 24.09 -19.59 -3.90
CA PRO A 702 24.56 -20.82 -3.26
C PRO A 702 23.47 -21.62 -2.54
N TYR A 703 22.39 -20.97 -2.10
CA TYR A 703 21.25 -21.65 -1.47
C TYR A 703 20.41 -22.44 -2.49
N MET A 704 20.36 -22.03 -3.75
CA MET A 704 19.58 -22.73 -4.79
C MET A 704 20.21 -24.07 -5.14
N ASP A 705 21.55 -24.15 -5.17
CA ASP A 705 22.25 -25.42 -5.41
C ASP A 705 21.95 -26.45 -4.31
N LYS A 706 21.81 -26.00 -3.05
CA LYS A 706 21.43 -26.88 -1.94
C LYS A 706 20.01 -27.42 -2.11
N ILE A 707 19.07 -26.57 -2.53
CA ILE A 707 17.66 -26.94 -2.72
C ILE A 707 17.49 -27.88 -3.90
N LYS A 708 18.07 -27.54 -5.07
CA LYS A 708 17.96 -28.32 -6.31
C LYS A 708 18.57 -29.72 -6.19
N ASN A 709 19.64 -29.87 -5.41
CA ASN A 709 20.35 -31.14 -5.23
C ASN A 709 19.84 -31.97 -4.03
N SER A 710 18.85 -31.47 -3.28
CA SER A 710 18.30 -32.17 -2.12
C SER A 710 17.31 -33.27 -2.53
N GLN A 711 17.20 -34.31 -1.70
CA GLN A 711 16.16 -35.34 -1.83
C GLN A 711 14.77 -34.78 -1.49
N ASP A 712 14.69 -33.82 -0.56
CA ASP A 712 13.47 -33.11 -0.19
C ASP A 712 13.74 -31.59 -0.28
N PRO A 713 13.54 -31.00 -1.48
CA PRO A 713 13.79 -29.59 -1.71
C PRO A 713 12.99 -28.68 -0.78
N TYR A 714 11.76 -29.06 -0.41
CA TYR A 714 10.88 -28.23 0.42
C TYR A 714 11.39 -28.20 1.86
N ARG A 715 11.78 -29.34 2.42
CA ARG A 715 12.41 -29.38 3.74
C ARG A 715 13.70 -28.56 3.79
N THR A 716 14.54 -28.65 2.76
CA THR A 716 15.78 -27.85 2.68
C THR A 716 15.48 -26.35 2.61
N TYR A 717 14.42 -25.95 1.88
CA TYR A 717 13.93 -24.57 1.91
C TYR A 717 13.55 -24.12 3.33
N LEU A 718 12.77 -24.92 4.06
CA LEU A 718 12.34 -24.57 5.43
C LEU A 718 13.52 -24.42 6.41
N GLU A 719 14.59 -25.20 6.22
CA GLU A 719 15.82 -25.10 7.00
C GLU A 719 16.57 -23.79 6.69
N LEU A 720 16.76 -23.46 5.41
CA LEU A 720 17.46 -22.24 4.96
C LEU A 720 16.67 -20.96 5.28
N ARG A 721 15.34 -21.03 5.23
CA ARG A 721 14.44 -19.92 5.54
C ARG A 721 14.65 -19.33 6.93
N ARG A 722 15.16 -20.10 7.90
CA ARG A 722 15.42 -19.60 9.26
C ARG A 722 16.49 -18.50 9.29
N GLU A 723 17.45 -18.56 8.39
CA GLU A 723 18.55 -17.59 8.28
C GLU A 723 18.22 -16.49 7.26
N LEU A 724 17.44 -16.81 6.22
CA LEU A 724 17.09 -15.91 5.11
C LEU A 724 15.65 -15.37 5.18
N SER A 725 15.05 -15.34 6.38
CA SER A 725 13.62 -15.02 6.60
C SER A 725 13.20 -13.63 6.15
N ASN A 726 14.12 -12.68 6.09
CA ASN A 726 13.86 -11.29 5.70
C ASN A 726 14.35 -10.97 4.27
N SER A 727 14.64 -11.98 3.44
CA SER A 727 15.13 -11.79 2.08
C SER A 727 14.03 -12.06 1.04
N PRO A 728 13.39 -11.02 0.45
CA PRO A 728 12.42 -11.18 -0.63
C PRO A 728 12.97 -11.99 -1.81
N ALA A 729 14.23 -11.71 -2.17
CA ALA A 729 15.00 -12.40 -3.20
C ALA A 729 15.03 -13.93 -3.00
N PHE A 730 15.19 -14.39 -1.76
CA PHE A 730 15.20 -15.81 -1.43
C PHE A 730 13.84 -16.47 -1.70
N PHE A 731 12.74 -15.86 -1.24
CA PHE A 731 11.39 -16.40 -1.47
C PHE A 731 11.04 -16.44 -2.95
N LEU A 732 11.37 -15.39 -3.71
CA LEU A 732 11.12 -15.35 -5.15
C LEU A 732 11.84 -16.48 -5.89
N ASP A 733 13.14 -16.67 -5.64
CA ASP A 733 13.94 -17.69 -6.33
C ASP A 733 13.43 -19.11 -6.05
N VAL A 734 13.05 -19.38 -4.80
CA VAL A 734 12.55 -20.69 -4.40
C VAL A 734 11.14 -20.91 -4.92
N ALA A 735 10.25 -19.91 -4.88
CA ALA A 735 8.94 -19.98 -5.48
C ALA A 735 9.02 -20.28 -6.98
N ASP A 736 9.91 -19.57 -7.69
CA ASP A 736 10.21 -19.80 -9.10
C ASP A 736 10.58 -21.26 -9.39
N TYR A 737 11.47 -21.81 -8.56
CA TYR A 737 11.86 -23.20 -8.68
C TYR A 737 10.67 -24.15 -8.53
N PHE A 738 9.76 -23.94 -7.58
CA PHE A 738 8.60 -24.82 -7.39
C PHE A 738 7.51 -24.62 -8.44
N LEU A 739 7.29 -23.39 -8.92
CA LEU A 739 6.28 -23.10 -9.96
C LEU A 739 6.67 -23.67 -11.33
N THR A 740 7.96 -23.74 -11.63
CA THR A 740 8.47 -24.25 -12.92
C THR A 740 8.59 -25.78 -12.99
N GLN A 741 8.44 -26.49 -11.87
CA GLN A 741 8.45 -27.95 -11.85
C GLN A 741 7.16 -28.51 -12.46
N SER A 742 7.26 -29.50 -13.35
CA SER A 742 6.10 -30.06 -14.06
C SER A 742 5.19 -30.96 -13.20
N THR A 743 5.38 -31.01 -11.88
CA THR A 743 4.60 -31.85 -10.97
C THR A 743 3.39 -31.08 -10.43
N PRO A 744 2.15 -31.60 -10.56
CA PRO A 744 0.95 -30.90 -10.09
C PRO A 744 0.96 -30.54 -8.60
N SER A 745 1.70 -31.28 -7.77
CA SER A 745 1.85 -31.02 -6.34
C SER A 745 2.82 -29.88 -6.00
N SER A 746 3.66 -29.44 -6.94
CA SER A 746 4.66 -28.39 -6.72
C SER A 746 4.11 -26.97 -6.88
N SER A 747 3.11 -26.79 -7.75
CA SER A 747 2.50 -25.48 -8.00
C SER A 747 1.86 -24.85 -6.75
N PRO A 748 1.04 -25.56 -5.94
CA PRO A 748 0.52 -25.00 -4.68
C PRO A 748 1.60 -24.62 -3.67
N VAL A 749 2.69 -25.40 -3.60
CA VAL A 749 3.85 -25.08 -2.74
C VAL A 749 4.54 -23.82 -3.24
N GLY A 750 4.75 -23.68 -4.55
CA GLY A 750 5.31 -22.47 -5.16
C GLY A 750 4.47 -21.23 -4.86
N LEU A 751 3.14 -21.33 -4.91
CA LEU A 751 2.23 -20.23 -4.56
C LEU A 751 2.28 -19.86 -3.06
N ASN A 752 2.36 -20.83 -2.16
CA ASN A 752 2.58 -20.55 -0.73
C ASN A 752 3.89 -19.80 -0.50
N ILE A 753 4.98 -20.27 -1.10
CA ILE A 753 6.30 -19.64 -0.94
C ILE A 753 6.31 -18.23 -1.53
N LEU A 754 5.68 -18.02 -2.69
CA LEU A 754 5.54 -16.71 -3.34
C LEU A 754 4.73 -15.73 -2.46
N THR A 755 3.64 -16.19 -1.87
CA THR A 755 2.74 -15.31 -1.12
C THR A 755 3.29 -14.92 0.25
N ASN A 756 4.31 -15.62 0.78
CA ASN A 756 5.07 -15.16 1.96
C ASN A 756 5.62 -13.74 1.81
N LEU A 757 5.91 -13.29 0.58
CA LEU A 757 6.38 -11.93 0.34
C LEU A 757 5.38 -10.87 0.82
N LEU A 758 4.08 -11.17 0.79
CA LEU A 758 3.03 -10.27 1.30
C LEU A 758 3.07 -10.13 2.83
N GLU A 759 3.68 -11.08 3.54
CA GLU A 759 3.79 -11.13 5.00
C GLU A 759 5.11 -10.54 5.54
N LEU A 760 6.07 -10.20 4.67
CA LEU A 760 7.36 -9.63 5.08
C LEU A 760 7.23 -8.17 5.54
N GLU A 761 6.57 -7.36 4.71
CA GLU A 761 6.32 -5.95 4.97
C GLU A 761 4.90 -5.59 4.52
N LEU A 762 3.98 -5.53 5.50
CA LEU A 762 2.62 -5.07 5.28
C LEU A 762 2.63 -3.62 4.74
N ASP A 763 1.72 -3.31 3.81
CA ASP A 763 1.66 -2.04 3.07
C ASP A 763 2.88 -1.75 2.16
N SER A 764 3.64 -2.77 1.74
CA SER A 764 4.70 -2.62 0.72
C SER A 764 4.17 -2.76 -0.70
N GLU A 765 3.98 -1.64 -1.39
CA GLU A 765 3.48 -1.61 -2.78
C GLU A 765 4.38 -2.40 -3.74
N GLN A 766 5.69 -2.40 -3.50
CA GLN A 766 6.65 -3.11 -4.35
C GLN A 766 6.43 -4.62 -4.22
N LEU A 767 6.36 -5.16 -3.00
CA LEU A 767 6.16 -6.60 -2.80
C LEU A 767 4.81 -7.06 -3.34
N TYR A 768 3.74 -6.28 -3.14
CA TYR A 768 2.43 -6.56 -3.73
C TYR A 768 2.50 -6.58 -5.26
N ARG A 769 3.19 -5.61 -5.88
CA ARG A 769 3.35 -5.53 -7.34
C ARG A 769 4.14 -6.72 -7.90
N ILE A 770 5.24 -7.13 -7.26
CA ILE A 770 6.01 -8.32 -7.67
C ILE A 770 5.12 -9.56 -7.63
N VAL A 771 4.45 -9.81 -6.50
CA VAL A 771 3.60 -10.99 -6.35
C VAL A 771 2.46 -10.97 -7.38
N ALA A 772 1.84 -9.80 -7.63
CA ALA A 772 0.81 -9.65 -8.64
C ALA A 772 1.29 -10.00 -10.06
N TYR A 773 2.48 -9.53 -10.46
CA TYR A 773 3.08 -9.91 -11.74
C TYR A 773 3.31 -11.42 -11.85
N ARG A 774 3.78 -12.05 -10.77
CA ARG A 774 4.00 -13.49 -10.74
C ARG A 774 2.70 -14.28 -10.83
N LEU A 775 1.65 -13.84 -10.14
CA LEU A 775 0.33 -14.45 -10.21
C LEU A 775 -0.31 -14.28 -11.60
N ASP A 776 -0.13 -13.13 -12.25
CA ASP A 776 -0.54 -12.91 -13.65
C ASP A 776 0.18 -13.88 -14.61
N GLN A 777 1.49 -14.09 -14.42
CA GLN A 777 2.26 -15.06 -15.20
C GLN A 777 1.74 -16.51 -15.01
N GLU A 778 1.38 -16.88 -13.77
CA GLU A 778 0.79 -18.18 -13.43
C GLU A 778 -0.72 -18.26 -13.70
N ARG A 779 -1.31 -17.24 -14.36
CA ARG A 779 -2.72 -17.14 -14.74
C ARG A 779 -3.71 -17.17 -13.56
N GLN A 780 -3.26 -16.81 -12.36
CA GLN A 780 -4.11 -16.59 -11.19
C GLN A 780 -4.68 -15.16 -11.23
N PHE A 781 -5.51 -14.89 -12.25
CA PHE A 781 -5.93 -13.53 -12.59
C PHE A 781 -6.76 -12.86 -11.50
N GLU A 782 -7.60 -13.61 -10.76
CA GLU A 782 -8.41 -13.07 -9.67
C GLU A 782 -7.54 -12.54 -8.51
N TRP A 783 -6.49 -13.27 -8.16
CA TRP A 783 -5.54 -12.82 -7.14
C TRP A 783 -4.64 -11.69 -7.64
N ALA A 784 -4.21 -11.74 -8.91
CA ALA A 784 -3.46 -10.64 -9.52
C ALA A 784 -4.30 -9.35 -9.54
N ASP A 785 -5.57 -9.43 -9.92
CA ASP A 785 -6.53 -8.33 -9.93
C ASP A 785 -6.70 -7.70 -8.54
N TYR A 786 -6.88 -8.54 -7.52
CA TYR A 786 -6.97 -8.10 -6.13
C TYR A 786 -5.71 -7.35 -5.69
N LEU A 787 -4.52 -7.92 -5.93
CA LEU A 787 -3.26 -7.29 -5.53
C LEU A 787 -2.97 -6.01 -6.32
N PHE A 788 -3.23 -5.95 -7.63
CA PHE A 788 -3.09 -4.71 -8.40
C PHE A 788 -4.09 -3.64 -7.97
N THR A 789 -5.30 -4.04 -7.55
CA THR A 789 -6.28 -3.13 -6.95
C THR A 789 -5.73 -2.55 -5.64
N LYS A 790 -5.10 -3.38 -4.78
CA LYS A 790 -4.42 -2.87 -3.58
C LYS A 790 -3.23 -1.96 -3.92
N VAL A 791 -2.40 -2.30 -4.91
CA VAL A 791 -1.30 -1.44 -5.39
C VAL A 791 -1.82 -0.09 -5.88
N LEU A 792 -2.90 -0.07 -6.66
CA LEU A 792 -3.56 1.15 -7.09
C LEU A 792 -4.10 1.97 -5.92
N SER A 793 -4.66 1.29 -4.90
CA SER A 793 -5.12 1.96 -3.69
C SER A 793 -3.97 2.56 -2.88
N MET A 794 -2.75 2.00 -2.93
CA MET A 794 -1.56 2.51 -2.23
C MET A 794 -0.81 3.59 -3.03
N ARG A 795 -0.83 3.51 -4.36
CA ARG A 795 -0.11 4.37 -5.31
C ARG A 795 -1.02 4.90 -6.43
N PRO A 796 -2.05 5.69 -6.10
CA PRO A 796 -2.93 6.32 -7.09
C PRO A 796 -2.26 7.47 -7.84
N ASP A 797 -1.07 7.90 -7.41
CA ASP A 797 -0.23 8.92 -8.05
C ASP A 797 0.70 8.34 -9.14
N GLU A 798 0.69 7.03 -9.34
CA GLU A 798 1.51 6.33 -10.33
C GLU A 798 0.66 5.82 -11.51
N PRO A 799 1.01 6.16 -12.77
CA PRO A 799 0.27 5.66 -13.93
C PRO A 799 0.37 4.14 -14.09
N GLN A 800 1.48 3.53 -13.65
CA GLN A 800 1.70 2.09 -13.73
C GLN A 800 0.67 1.30 -12.91
N SER A 801 0.25 1.81 -11.75
CA SER A 801 -0.77 1.15 -10.94
C SER A 801 -2.11 1.02 -11.67
N TYR A 802 -2.47 2.01 -12.50
CA TYR A 802 -3.67 1.95 -13.35
C TYR A 802 -3.47 1.00 -14.53
N ARG A 803 -2.31 1.11 -15.19
CA ARG A 803 -1.96 0.31 -16.37
C ARG A 803 -1.93 -1.18 -16.04
N ASP A 804 -1.23 -1.58 -14.99
CA ASP A 804 -1.06 -2.99 -14.63
C ASP A 804 -2.39 -3.65 -14.29
N LEU A 805 -3.24 -2.94 -13.54
CA LEU A 805 -4.61 -3.37 -13.29
C LEU A 805 -5.40 -3.49 -14.58
N ALA A 806 -5.32 -2.52 -15.49
CA ALA A 806 -6.03 -2.56 -16.77
C ALA A 806 -5.65 -3.78 -17.62
N LEU A 807 -4.37 -4.15 -17.66
CA LEU A 807 -3.88 -5.30 -18.41
C LEU A 807 -4.43 -6.62 -17.85
N VAL A 808 -4.54 -6.76 -16.53
CA VAL A 808 -5.18 -7.94 -15.92
C VAL A 808 -6.68 -7.95 -16.17
N LYS A 809 -7.37 -6.80 -16.01
CA LYS A 809 -8.79 -6.64 -16.33
C LYS A 809 -9.10 -7.04 -17.77
N GLU A 810 -8.25 -6.67 -18.71
CA GLU A 810 -8.37 -7.05 -20.11
C GLU A 810 -8.28 -8.59 -20.29
N LYS A 811 -7.32 -9.26 -19.63
CA LYS A 811 -7.17 -10.72 -19.68
C LYS A 811 -8.38 -11.44 -19.05
N MET A 812 -9.01 -10.84 -18.05
CA MET A 812 -10.27 -11.30 -17.46
C MET A 812 -11.52 -10.95 -18.29
N ASN A 813 -11.34 -10.36 -19.48
CA ASN A 813 -12.41 -9.90 -20.37
C ASN A 813 -13.31 -8.80 -19.77
N GLN A 814 -12.82 -8.06 -18.77
CA GLN A 814 -13.49 -6.90 -18.16
C GLN A 814 -13.11 -5.62 -18.92
N LEU A 815 -13.50 -5.56 -20.20
CA LEU A 815 -12.99 -4.56 -21.16
C LEU A 815 -13.37 -3.11 -20.82
N GLU A 816 -14.56 -2.87 -20.24
CA GLU A 816 -15.00 -1.53 -19.81
C GLU A 816 -14.07 -0.96 -18.73
N GLN A 817 -13.81 -1.74 -17.67
CA GLN A 817 -12.91 -1.33 -16.59
C GLN A 817 -11.48 -1.13 -17.09
N ALA A 818 -10.99 -2.01 -17.98
CA ALA A 818 -9.67 -1.86 -18.60
C ALA A 818 -9.56 -0.54 -19.40
N ALA A 819 -10.57 -0.23 -20.23
CA ALA A 819 -10.61 1.01 -21.00
C ALA A 819 -10.65 2.25 -20.10
N ASP A 820 -11.45 2.23 -19.02
CA ASP A 820 -11.55 3.34 -18.07
C ASP A 820 -10.22 3.60 -17.35
N LEU A 821 -9.52 2.55 -16.91
CA LEU A 821 -8.21 2.66 -16.27
C LEU A 821 -7.15 3.21 -17.24
N LEU A 822 -7.12 2.76 -18.49
CA LEU A 822 -6.18 3.27 -19.49
C LEU A 822 -6.49 4.72 -19.89
N ASN A 823 -7.77 5.09 -19.99
CA ASN A 823 -8.17 6.48 -20.17
C ASN A 823 -7.65 7.35 -19.00
N GLN A 824 -7.70 6.84 -17.75
CA GLN A 824 -7.11 7.54 -16.60
C GLN A 824 -5.62 7.79 -16.74
N VAL A 825 -4.85 6.82 -17.26
CA VAL A 825 -3.44 7.01 -17.58
C VAL A 825 -3.23 8.15 -18.58
N ILE A 826 -4.10 8.28 -19.58
CA ILE A 826 -3.95 9.29 -20.63
C ILE A 826 -4.29 10.70 -20.11
N TYR A 827 -5.40 10.86 -19.40
CA TYR A 827 -5.89 12.20 -19.03
C TYR A 827 -5.28 12.79 -17.75
N LYS A 828 -4.95 11.98 -16.73
CA LYS A 828 -4.45 12.49 -15.44
C LYS A 828 -3.07 13.10 -15.57
N LYS A 829 -2.77 14.15 -14.80
CA LYS A 829 -1.43 14.74 -14.76
C LYS A 829 -0.52 13.87 -13.88
N TRP A 830 0.60 13.43 -14.43
CA TRP A 830 1.61 12.64 -13.73
C TRP A 830 2.84 13.48 -13.40
N ASP A 831 3.66 12.99 -12.48
CA ASP A 831 5.01 13.53 -12.29
C ASP A 831 5.81 13.38 -13.59
N SER A 832 6.69 14.35 -13.87
CA SER A 832 7.52 14.39 -15.09
C SER A 832 8.39 13.14 -15.30
N ARG A 833 8.66 12.36 -14.24
CA ARG A 833 9.36 11.07 -14.30
C ARG A 833 8.61 10.00 -15.12
N PHE A 834 7.31 10.21 -15.35
CA PHE A 834 6.44 9.32 -16.11
C PHE A 834 6.04 9.85 -17.49
N ASP A 835 6.64 10.98 -17.92
CA ASP A 835 6.36 11.56 -19.23
C ASP A 835 6.41 10.49 -20.34
N GLU A 836 5.42 10.54 -21.25
CA GLU A 836 5.26 9.68 -22.44
C GLU A 836 4.61 8.32 -22.21
N ILE A 837 4.33 7.92 -20.96
CA ILE A 837 3.57 6.68 -20.69
C ILE A 837 2.17 6.70 -21.33
N GLU A 838 1.62 7.89 -21.59
CA GLU A 838 0.34 8.07 -22.26
C GLU A 838 0.32 7.43 -23.64
N VAL A 839 1.44 7.46 -24.38
CA VAL A 839 1.50 6.86 -25.73
C VAL A 839 1.38 5.35 -25.66
N THR A 840 2.02 4.72 -24.67
CA THR A 840 1.88 3.28 -24.42
C THR A 840 0.46 2.93 -24.01
N ALA A 841 -0.14 3.71 -23.10
CA ALA A 841 -1.52 3.51 -22.69
C ALA A 841 -2.52 3.66 -23.85
N ILE A 842 -2.26 4.56 -24.81
CA ILE A 842 -3.09 4.67 -26.02
C ILE A 842 -3.00 3.41 -26.88
N ILE A 843 -1.81 2.81 -27.03
CA ILE A 843 -1.63 1.55 -27.79
C ILE A 843 -2.44 0.44 -27.12
N GLU A 844 -2.33 0.31 -25.81
CA GLU A 844 -3.04 -0.70 -25.03
C GLU A 844 -4.55 -0.46 -25.03
N LEU A 845 -4.99 0.80 -24.98
CA LEU A 845 -6.41 1.14 -25.10
C LEU A 845 -6.95 0.73 -26.47
N ASN A 846 -6.19 0.93 -27.54
CA ASN A 846 -6.59 0.47 -28.87
C ASN A 846 -6.65 -1.06 -28.99
N HIS A 847 -5.93 -1.81 -28.16
CA HIS A 847 -6.04 -3.28 -28.08
C HIS A 847 -7.36 -3.72 -27.46
N VAL A 848 -7.75 -3.06 -26.37
CA VAL A 848 -9.07 -3.23 -25.74
C VAL A 848 -10.18 -2.85 -26.74
N LEU A 849 -10.03 -1.74 -27.46
CA LEU A 849 -10.99 -1.28 -28.47
C LEU A 849 -11.05 -2.18 -29.71
N PHE A 850 -9.96 -2.88 -30.05
CA PHE A 850 -9.97 -3.88 -31.11
C PHE A 850 -10.91 -5.04 -30.76
N LYS A 851 -10.97 -5.43 -29.48
CA LYS A 851 -11.91 -6.45 -28.97
C LYS A 851 -13.34 -5.91 -28.86
N ASN A 852 -13.51 -4.64 -28.46
CA ASN A 852 -14.82 -3.98 -28.42
C ASN A 852 -14.75 -2.49 -28.84
N LYS A 853 -15.22 -2.21 -30.06
CA LYS A 853 -15.14 -0.87 -30.66
C LYS A 853 -16.05 0.18 -30.02
N SER A 854 -17.10 -0.22 -29.31
CA SER A 854 -18.09 0.71 -28.74
C SER A 854 -17.67 1.35 -27.42
N LEU A 855 -16.53 0.93 -26.85
CA LEU A 855 -16.05 1.46 -25.57
C LEU A 855 -15.61 2.93 -25.71
N PRO A 856 -15.77 3.73 -24.63
CA PRO A 856 -15.41 5.14 -24.64
C PRO A 856 -13.90 5.35 -24.72
N ILE A 857 -13.50 6.41 -25.41
CA ILE A 857 -12.12 6.89 -25.51
C ILE A 857 -12.09 8.36 -25.08
N CYS A 858 -11.07 8.76 -24.32
CA CYS A 858 -10.94 10.13 -23.84
C CYS A 858 -10.83 11.17 -24.97
N ASN A 859 -10.30 10.79 -26.14
CA ASN A 859 -10.27 11.61 -27.34
C ASN A 859 -10.29 10.71 -28.58
N GLU A 860 -11.21 10.96 -29.52
CA GLU A 860 -11.33 10.16 -30.75
C GLU A 860 -10.08 10.21 -31.65
N GLY A 861 -9.25 11.25 -31.53
CA GLY A 861 -7.96 11.34 -32.23
C GLY A 861 -6.95 10.25 -31.83
N PHE A 862 -7.15 9.57 -30.70
CA PHE A 862 -6.33 8.46 -30.25
C PHE A 862 -6.74 7.12 -30.87
N ARG A 863 -7.88 7.03 -31.54
CA ARG A 863 -8.40 5.77 -32.09
C ARG A 863 -7.64 5.39 -33.37
N GLN A 864 -6.78 4.39 -33.28
CA GLN A 864 -6.06 3.81 -34.42
C GLN A 864 -5.68 2.37 -34.11
N GLN A 865 -6.13 1.43 -34.96
CA GLN A 865 -5.65 0.05 -34.88
C GLN A 865 -4.17 0.01 -35.33
N MET A 866 -3.29 -0.40 -34.43
CA MET A 866 -1.85 -0.55 -34.65
C MET A 866 -1.47 -2.03 -34.61
N ASP A 867 -1.74 -2.74 -35.71
CA ASP A 867 -1.38 -4.15 -35.82
C ASP A 867 0.13 -4.32 -36.03
N LEU A 868 0.76 -5.20 -35.25
CA LEU A 868 2.21 -5.37 -35.25
C LEU A 868 2.60 -6.84 -35.39
N ASP A 869 3.63 -7.12 -36.17
CA ASP A 869 4.23 -8.46 -36.22
C ASP A 869 4.90 -8.80 -34.89
N LEU A 870 5.66 -7.85 -34.31
CA LEU A 870 6.34 -7.98 -33.02
C LEU A 870 6.09 -6.75 -32.14
N ARG A 871 5.73 -6.97 -30.87
CA ARG A 871 5.78 -5.96 -29.79
C ARG A 871 6.41 -6.59 -28.56
N ILE A 872 7.29 -5.85 -27.90
CA ILE A 872 7.91 -6.22 -26.64
C ILE A 872 7.62 -5.09 -25.67
N SER A 873 7.07 -5.39 -24.50
CA SER A 873 6.88 -4.44 -23.40
C SER A 873 7.69 -4.91 -22.21
N MET A 874 8.50 -4.03 -21.63
CA MET A 874 9.35 -4.31 -20.48
C MET A 874 9.04 -3.34 -19.34
N ALA A 875 8.50 -3.84 -18.23
CA ALA A 875 8.24 -3.06 -17.01
C ALA A 875 9.05 -3.63 -15.83
N TRP A 876 9.14 -2.92 -14.71
CA TRP A 876 9.82 -3.40 -13.52
C TRP A 876 9.16 -2.93 -12.22
N ASP A 877 9.55 -3.52 -11.09
CA ASP A 877 8.91 -3.35 -9.78
C ASP A 877 9.52 -2.25 -8.89
N THR A 878 10.74 -1.80 -9.18
CA THR A 878 11.47 -0.80 -8.39
C THR A 878 11.35 0.61 -8.95
N ASN A 879 11.27 1.59 -8.05
CA ASN A 879 11.29 3.00 -8.44
C ASN A 879 12.73 3.51 -8.63
N ASP A 880 12.89 4.70 -9.20
CA ASP A 880 14.17 5.39 -9.34
C ASP A 880 15.30 4.48 -9.90
N THR A 881 14.92 3.64 -10.87
CA THR A 881 15.77 2.63 -11.49
C THR A 881 15.85 2.84 -12.99
N ASP A 882 17.04 2.60 -13.56
CA ASP A 882 17.35 2.74 -14.99
C ASP A 882 17.57 1.35 -15.61
N VAL A 883 16.57 0.90 -16.40
CA VAL A 883 16.58 -0.37 -17.14
C VAL A 883 16.27 -0.12 -18.62
N ASP A 884 17.26 -0.36 -19.49
CA ASP A 884 17.12 -0.18 -20.94
C ASP A 884 16.76 -1.49 -21.65
N LEU A 885 15.81 -1.43 -22.58
CA LEU A 885 15.46 -2.48 -23.51
C LEU A 885 16.36 -2.41 -24.76
N HIS A 886 17.09 -3.50 -25.02
CA HIS A 886 17.89 -3.64 -26.23
C HIS A 886 17.41 -4.82 -27.08
N VAL A 887 17.19 -4.57 -28.37
CA VAL A 887 16.85 -5.61 -29.35
C VAL A 887 17.91 -5.63 -30.44
N GLU A 888 18.58 -6.76 -30.61
CA GLU A 888 19.51 -7.00 -31.70
C GLU A 888 18.75 -7.66 -32.86
N GLU A 889 18.56 -6.91 -33.94
CA GLU A 889 17.87 -7.38 -35.15
C GLU A 889 18.88 -8.13 -36.04
N VAL A 890 18.93 -9.45 -35.96
CA VAL A 890 19.84 -10.26 -36.77
C VAL A 890 19.19 -10.54 -38.14
N THR A 891 19.20 -9.52 -39.00
CA THR A 891 18.68 -9.54 -40.38
C THR A 891 19.66 -8.85 -41.35
N GLU A 892 19.44 -8.92 -42.67
CA GLU A 892 20.37 -8.38 -43.68
C GLU A 892 20.68 -6.86 -43.55
N LEU A 893 19.73 -6.07 -43.04
CA LEU A 893 19.89 -4.63 -42.73
C LEU A 893 19.55 -4.32 -41.26
N GLY A 894 19.49 -5.35 -40.42
CA GLY A 894 19.11 -5.20 -39.03
C GLY A 894 20.19 -4.48 -38.23
N GLN A 895 19.74 -3.75 -37.21
CA GLN A 895 20.59 -2.96 -36.34
C GLN A 895 20.31 -3.31 -34.88
N GLN A 896 21.11 -2.75 -33.97
CA GLN A 896 20.74 -2.74 -32.58
C GLN A 896 19.73 -1.62 -32.35
N ALA A 897 18.51 -1.99 -31.95
CA ALA A 897 17.49 -1.08 -31.48
C ALA A 897 17.67 -0.84 -29.98
N SER A 898 17.73 0.43 -29.59
CA SER A 898 17.88 0.88 -28.20
C SER A 898 17.47 2.34 -28.09
N TYR A 899 17.46 2.93 -26.89
CA TYR A 899 17.18 4.36 -26.73
C TYR A 899 18.10 5.28 -27.58
N SER A 900 19.36 4.89 -27.76
CA SER A 900 20.31 5.62 -28.63
C SER A 900 20.02 5.46 -30.13
N ASN A 901 19.33 4.39 -30.54
CA ASN A 901 18.92 4.11 -31.91
C ASN A 901 17.42 3.73 -31.95
N ARG A 902 16.57 4.73 -31.66
CA ARG A 902 15.13 4.54 -31.45
C ARG A 902 14.37 4.08 -32.69
N ASN A 903 14.83 4.44 -33.89
CA ASN A 903 14.19 4.06 -35.15
C ASN A 903 15.20 3.36 -36.04
N THR A 904 15.08 2.04 -36.18
CA THR A 904 16.02 1.24 -36.98
C THR A 904 15.69 1.30 -38.46
N MET A 905 16.65 0.92 -39.30
CA MET A 905 16.50 0.90 -40.75
C MET A 905 15.36 0.00 -41.24
N ILE A 906 15.09 -1.10 -40.54
CA ILE A 906 14.01 -2.04 -40.89
C ILE A 906 12.64 -1.63 -40.33
N GLY A 907 12.57 -0.50 -39.63
CA GLY A 907 11.33 0.03 -39.06
C GLY A 907 11.06 -0.37 -37.62
N GLY A 908 12.04 -0.91 -36.90
CA GLY A 908 11.92 -1.14 -35.46
C GLY A 908 11.86 0.19 -34.71
N HIS A 909 10.98 0.29 -33.72
CA HIS A 909 10.84 1.46 -32.88
C HIS A 909 10.99 1.12 -31.41
N VAL A 910 11.89 1.82 -30.70
CA VAL A 910 12.04 1.76 -29.24
C VAL A 910 11.44 3.01 -28.59
N SER A 911 10.72 2.84 -27.48
CA SER A 911 10.17 3.94 -26.69
C SER A 911 11.26 4.88 -26.15
N ARG A 912 10.83 5.93 -25.44
CA ARG A 912 11.74 6.72 -24.62
C ARG A 912 12.28 5.86 -23.46
N ASP A 913 13.48 6.24 -23.01
CA ASP A 913 14.16 5.75 -21.82
C ASP A 913 13.56 6.34 -20.54
N PHE A 914 13.15 5.44 -19.64
CA PHE A 914 12.56 5.76 -18.34
C PHE A 914 13.58 5.55 -17.21
N ARG A 915 14.31 6.62 -16.84
CA ARG A 915 15.41 6.57 -15.86
C ARG A 915 15.00 6.65 -14.38
N GLN A 916 13.75 7.05 -14.10
CA GLN A 916 13.29 7.46 -12.77
C GLN A 916 11.88 6.90 -12.44
N GLY A 917 11.48 5.84 -13.13
CA GLY A 917 10.14 5.24 -13.03
C GLY A 917 10.20 3.72 -13.06
N TYR A 918 9.09 3.10 -13.50
CA TYR A 918 8.88 1.64 -13.54
C TYR A 918 8.82 1.08 -14.98
N GLY A 919 9.14 1.92 -15.98
CA GLY A 919 8.84 1.67 -17.39
C GLY A 919 7.36 1.95 -17.73
N PRO A 920 6.81 1.34 -18.79
CA PRO A 920 7.43 0.33 -19.64
C PRO A 920 8.35 0.92 -20.71
N GLU A 921 9.41 0.19 -21.05
CA GLU A 921 10.08 0.35 -22.34
C GLU A 921 9.52 -0.61 -23.38
N GLU A 922 9.34 -0.12 -24.60
CA GLU A 922 8.69 -0.88 -25.66
C GLU A 922 9.53 -0.95 -26.93
N TYR A 923 9.58 -2.13 -27.54
CA TYR A 923 10.03 -2.32 -28.91
C TYR A 923 8.85 -2.75 -29.79
N MET A 924 8.67 -2.11 -30.94
CA MET A 924 7.60 -2.41 -31.89
C MET A 924 8.13 -2.53 -33.31
N LEU A 925 7.61 -3.51 -34.05
CA LEU A 925 7.91 -3.71 -35.45
C LEU A 925 6.65 -4.17 -36.20
N ARG A 926 6.16 -3.32 -37.12
CA ARG A 926 4.92 -3.58 -37.86
C ARG A 926 5.03 -4.77 -38.79
N VAL A 927 6.07 -4.78 -39.62
CA VAL A 927 6.37 -5.85 -40.58
C VAL A 927 7.77 -6.36 -40.27
N ALA A 928 7.88 -7.58 -39.76
CA ALA A 928 9.15 -8.13 -39.32
C ALA A 928 9.85 -8.91 -40.46
N PRO A 929 11.03 -8.47 -40.94
CA PRO A 929 11.83 -9.28 -41.85
C PRO A 929 12.20 -10.63 -41.23
N LYS A 930 12.36 -11.64 -42.08
CA LYS A 930 12.82 -12.97 -41.65
C LYS A 930 14.19 -12.86 -40.98
N GLY A 931 14.33 -13.50 -39.82
CA GLY A 931 15.57 -13.49 -39.06
C GLY A 931 15.33 -13.68 -37.57
N SER A 932 16.37 -13.43 -36.78
CA SER A 932 16.37 -13.68 -35.34
C SER A 932 16.51 -12.36 -34.58
N TYR A 933 15.66 -12.16 -33.56
CA TYR A 933 15.62 -10.94 -32.75
C TYR A 933 16.02 -11.29 -31.33
N LYS A 934 17.20 -10.84 -30.89
CA LYS A 934 17.70 -11.13 -29.54
C LYS A 934 17.39 -9.97 -28.61
N VAL A 935 16.66 -10.25 -27.54
CA VAL A 935 16.21 -9.27 -26.57
C VAL A 935 17.08 -9.34 -25.33
N ALA A 936 17.52 -8.18 -24.84
CA ALA A 936 18.30 -8.07 -23.62
C ALA A 936 17.82 -6.87 -22.78
N ALA A 937 17.89 -7.02 -21.46
CA ALA A 937 17.69 -5.94 -20.51
C ALA A 937 19.06 -5.48 -19.96
N ASN A 938 19.32 -4.18 -20.00
CA ASN A 938 20.54 -3.59 -19.47
C ASN A 938 20.25 -2.84 -18.18
N TYR A 939 20.94 -3.18 -17.10
CA TYR A 939 20.75 -2.59 -15.79
C TYR A 939 21.90 -1.65 -15.45
N PHE A 940 21.68 -0.34 -15.47
CA PHE A 940 22.74 0.65 -15.28
C PHE A 940 22.94 1.03 -13.81
N SER A 941 21.86 1.32 -13.08
CA SER A 941 21.94 1.65 -11.65
C SER A 941 20.60 1.56 -10.93
N ASN A 942 20.65 1.29 -9.63
CA ASN A 942 19.58 1.55 -8.68
C ASN A 942 20.10 2.55 -7.64
N HIS A 943 19.42 3.68 -7.51
CA HIS A 943 19.77 4.73 -6.54
C HIS A 943 19.13 4.51 -5.16
N GLN A 944 18.25 3.50 -5.02
CA GLN A 944 17.69 3.09 -3.74
C GLN A 944 18.54 2.00 -3.09
N GLN A 945 18.88 2.18 -1.82
CA GLN A 945 19.29 1.08 -0.95
C GLN A 945 18.04 0.26 -0.59
N SER A 946 17.45 -0.41 -1.58
CA SER A 946 16.29 -1.27 -1.36
C SER A 946 16.71 -2.52 -0.57
N LEU A 947 15.98 -2.82 0.50
CA LEU A 947 16.14 -4.02 1.33
C LEU A 947 15.78 -5.31 0.55
N HIS A 948 15.22 -5.21 -0.66
CA HIS A 948 14.57 -6.32 -1.36
C HIS A 948 15.48 -7.10 -2.34
N GLY A 949 16.79 -6.78 -2.42
CA GLY A 949 17.80 -7.66 -3.02
C GLY A 949 17.92 -7.64 -4.56
N GLY A 950 17.25 -6.72 -5.26
CA GLY A 950 17.40 -6.51 -6.71
C GLY A 950 16.15 -5.92 -7.38
N THR A 951 16.25 -5.55 -8.66
CA THR A 951 15.11 -5.13 -9.49
C THR A 951 14.57 -6.34 -10.26
N THR A 952 13.26 -6.53 -10.26
CA THR A 952 12.54 -7.56 -11.01
C THR A 952 11.92 -6.94 -12.26
N VAL A 953 12.26 -7.48 -13.42
CA VAL A 953 11.77 -7.02 -14.72
C VAL A 953 10.73 -8.00 -15.26
N LEU A 954 9.59 -7.48 -15.68
CA LEU A 954 8.54 -8.18 -16.41
C LEU A 954 8.67 -7.87 -17.90
N LEU A 955 8.86 -8.89 -18.73
CA LEU A 955 8.84 -8.75 -20.19
C LEU A 955 7.65 -9.51 -20.77
N THR A 956 6.87 -8.83 -21.60
CA THR A 956 5.80 -9.45 -22.39
C THR A 956 6.12 -9.31 -23.87
N PHE A 957 6.15 -10.45 -24.56
CA PHE A 957 6.38 -10.55 -25.99
C PHE A 957 5.06 -10.85 -26.69
N PHE A 958 4.74 -10.06 -27.70
CA PHE A 958 3.56 -10.25 -28.54
C PHE A 958 3.99 -10.53 -29.97
N THR A 959 3.33 -11.51 -30.59
CA THR A 959 3.42 -11.77 -32.04
C THR A 959 2.04 -11.61 -32.65
N ASN A 960 1.95 -10.97 -33.83
CA ASN A 960 0.68 -10.62 -34.46
C ASN A 960 -0.26 -9.81 -33.54
N TYR A 961 0.26 -8.81 -32.85
CA TYR A 961 -0.48 -7.95 -31.95
C TYR A 961 -1.63 -7.23 -32.66
N MET A 962 -2.81 -7.16 -32.03
CA MET A 962 -4.08 -6.65 -32.59
C MET A 962 -4.53 -7.38 -33.88
N ARG A 963 -4.23 -8.69 -33.97
CA ARG A 963 -4.73 -9.57 -35.04
C ARG A 963 -5.41 -10.81 -34.44
N PRO A 964 -6.31 -11.48 -35.16
CA PRO A 964 -7.04 -12.65 -34.64
C PRO A 964 -6.15 -13.83 -34.18
N ASN A 965 -4.91 -13.90 -34.65
CA ASN A 965 -3.92 -14.94 -34.32
C ASN A 965 -2.80 -14.44 -33.40
N GLU A 966 -3.07 -13.39 -32.62
CA GLU A 966 -2.17 -12.86 -31.60
C GLU A 966 -1.71 -13.96 -30.63
N LYS A 967 -0.42 -13.95 -30.30
CA LYS A 967 0.13 -14.76 -29.21
C LYS A 967 0.98 -13.88 -28.31
N SER A 968 0.89 -14.12 -27.00
CA SER A 968 1.67 -13.43 -25.99
C SER A 968 2.36 -14.42 -25.06
N GLU A 969 3.62 -14.12 -24.69
CA GLU A 969 4.35 -14.82 -23.63
C GLU A 969 4.93 -13.79 -22.67
N THR A 970 4.80 -14.06 -21.36
CA THR A 970 5.29 -13.19 -20.29
C THR A 970 6.34 -13.92 -19.48
N ILE A 971 7.41 -13.22 -19.14
CA ILE A 971 8.51 -13.75 -18.33
C ILE A 971 8.96 -12.72 -17.30
N THR A 972 9.50 -13.23 -16.21
CA THR A 972 10.04 -12.41 -15.13
C THR A 972 11.53 -12.71 -14.94
N VAL A 973 12.35 -11.68 -14.77
CA VAL A 973 13.81 -11.81 -14.63
C VAL A 973 14.31 -10.89 -13.53
N ARG A 974 15.18 -11.39 -12.64
CA ARG A 974 15.80 -10.57 -11.60
C ARG A 974 17.16 -10.02 -12.01
N LEU A 975 17.35 -8.72 -11.81
CA LEU A 975 18.59 -7.98 -12.01
C LEU A 975 19.31 -7.81 -10.68
N VAL A 976 20.42 -8.54 -10.51
CA VAL A 976 21.16 -8.62 -9.23
C VAL A 976 22.43 -7.75 -9.22
N THR A 977 23.06 -7.53 -10.38
CA THR A 977 24.33 -6.78 -10.48
C THR A 977 24.26 -5.68 -11.54
N THR A 978 24.71 -4.48 -11.18
CA THR A 978 24.81 -3.33 -12.11
C THR A 978 25.85 -3.60 -13.20
N ALA A 979 25.59 -3.07 -14.40
CA ALA A 979 26.44 -3.13 -15.59
C ALA A 979 26.50 -4.46 -16.38
N ASN A 980 25.47 -5.31 -16.28
CA ASN A 980 25.36 -6.52 -17.10
C ASN A 980 24.23 -6.42 -18.14
N ARG A 981 24.55 -6.73 -19.40
CA ARG A 981 23.57 -6.99 -20.46
C ARG A 981 23.03 -8.40 -20.28
N LEU A 982 21.81 -8.52 -19.80
CA LEU A 982 21.19 -9.82 -19.53
C LEU A 982 20.40 -10.27 -20.76
N PRO A 983 20.82 -11.33 -21.49
CA PRO A 983 20.06 -11.85 -22.61
C PRO A 983 18.83 -12.60 -22.10
N VAL A 984 17.66 -12.18 -22.57
CA VAL A 984 16.37 -12.60 -22.03
C VAL A 984 15.65 -13.59 -22.94
N CYS A 985 15.53 -13.27 -24.23
CA CYS A 985 14.74 -14.06 -25.17
C CYS A 985 15.29 -13.92 -26.59
N THR A 986 15.09 -14.94 -27.41
CA THR A 986 15.28 -14.89 -28.86
C THR A 986 13.96 -15.18 -29.57
N ILE A 987 13.54 -14.30 -30.48
CA ILE A 987 12.34 -14.49 -31.30
C ILE A 987 12.79 -14.77 -32.73
N ASP A 988 12.42 -15.93 -33.25
CA ASP A 988 12.71 -16.32 -34.64
C ASP A 988 11.46 -16.09 -35.52
N VAL A 989 11.59 -15.28 -36.56
CA VAL A 989 10.53 -14.87 -37.51
C VAL A 989 10.70 -15.47 -38.89
#